data_AF-A0AAW1AQJ5-F1
#
_entry.id   AF-A0AAW1AQJ5-F1
#
_cell.length_a   1.000
_cell.length_b   1.000
_cell.length_c   1.000
_cell.angle_alpha   90.00
_cell.angle_beta   90.00
_cell.angle_gamma   90.00
#
_symmetry.space_group_name_H-M   'P 1'
#
loop_
_entity.id
_entity.type
_entity.pdbx_description
1 polymer ?
#
loop_
_entity_poly.entity_id
_entity_poly.type
_entity_poly.pdbx_seq_one_letter_code
_entity_poly.pdbx_strand_id
1 'polypeptide(L)'
;MRFKRKKDLKEQIRELQSIIHIQEQGRKLRTQGSEEAVRKNRELIGFLRTTLQGEMHELNLGLKYDHVTISRACLDRKRLKIALAEYTVEQARESLSKWVFDRMNTHNILLYEVKRRGKRLEELQVTLQDLIDLEMASPEVQLQLQTIRQLENNMEKMQVNIVTADKVHILYVKMLDVLRAELSQLPFVLDVLARRVGTYQMELQGMDLMAKDMQEATEAAKMDMAKAENELIAERKFRENSLSIQRKQIERIRAKDAVERHRRTQARRDMDFPALMIREGTRGAKLEASKAQIEYQGLVTSEVEKIKSAVQCSHLWDIAGRFMAQKKSEENLQQQIAESEKKRRGLKSQLKALELQRAELTFHQSPGFLSSKKLEENLRKNLEEEEERLSRVHGQASKNQELLLHFENGVDNLILRLCDIHVPGQEGFPKMEDVFEKLQFCETKLLHLSRMMLNLPSDRFSADESDETFVHLRNFLEESTGDEEQNLRIAFNEDEEDVREAFHFADIDHSYVPSREEIKKEGLKLIEEKTKADPLNWDREPRLRGLRLKRLGRDGGAARLAWGGCISPADTQAAAWGRKHTQRPPTDGSQFSIQRRTESAFRGALIVLMGHRPKTARLAWLLSYMAHGSARHPAFPALSVPNWLP
;
A
#
# COMPACT_ATOMS: atom_id res chain seq x y z
N MET A 1 61.20 31.67 -21.52
CA MET A 1 61.22 30.47 -22.37
C MET A 1 60.75 29.26 -21.56
N ARG A 2 59.45 28.93 -21.56
CA ARG A 2 58.94 27.69 -20.94
C ARG A 2 58.66 26.69 -22.05
N PHE A 3 59.54 25.71 -22.19
CA PHE A 3 59.34 24.57 -23.09
C PHE A 3 58.03 23.87 -22.72
N LYS A 4 57.03 23.95 -23.62
CA LYS A 4 55.86 23.07 -23.56
C LYS A 4 56.39 21.64 -23.66
N ARG A 5 56.18 20.82 -22.63
CA ARG A 5 56.44 19.37 -22.69
C ARG A 5 55.76 18.84 -23.95
N LYS A 6 56.53 18.25 -24.87
CA LYS A 6 55.98 17.56 -26.04
C LYS A 6 55.02 16.49 -25.50
N LYS A 7 53.73 16.60 -25.79
CA LYS A 7 52.78 15.49 -25.60
C LYS A 7 53.36 14.26 -26.31
N ASP A 8 53.16 13.08 -25.74
CA ASP A 8 53.62 11.82 -26.34
C ASP A 8 53.08 11.72 -27.78
N LEU A 9 53.94 11.36 -28.74
CA LEU A 9 53.60 11.32 -30.16
C LEU A 9 52.41 10.38 -30.40
N LYS A 10 52.29 9.32 -29.60
CA LYS A 10 51.18 8.36 -29.64
C LYS A 10 49.85 8.97 -29.22
N GLU A 11 49.86 9.94 -28.31
CA GLU A 11 48.65 10.65 -27.87
C GLU A 11 48.20 11.64 -28.95
N GLN A 12 49.14 12.34 -29.61
CA GLN A 12 48.83 13.21 -30.75
C GLN A 12 48.26 12.43 -31.95
N ILE A 13 48.79 11.24 -32.24
CA ILE A 13 48.26 10.36 -33.30
C ILE A 13 46.82 9.93 -32.97
N ARG A 14 46.53 9.56 -31.72
CA ARG A 14 45.18 9.20 -31.29
C ARG A 14 44.20 10.38 -31.35
N GLU A 15 44.65 11.57 -30.94
CA GLU A 15 43.87 12.81 -31.08
C GLU A 15 43.53 13.09 -32.56
N LEU A 16 44.50 13.00 -33.47
CA LEU A 16 44.29 13.19 -34.91
C LEU A 16 43.36 12.13 -35.51
N GLN A 17 43.51 10.86 -35.12
CA GLN A 17 42.62 9.78 -35.56
C GLN A 17 41.18 10.03 -35.08
N SER A 18 40.99 10.50 -33.85
CA SER A 18 39.67 10.88 -33.34
C SER A 18 39.07 12.06 -34.10
N ILE A 19 39.87 13.07 -34.44
CA ILE A 19 39.41 14.23 -35.23
C ILE A 19 39.00 13.79 -36.63
N ILE A 20 39.80 12.95 -37.29
CA ILE A 20 39.49 12.40 -38.62
C ILE A 20 38.17 11.61 -38.55
N HIS A 21 38.01 10.74 -37.55
CA HIS A 21 36.78 9.97 -37.38
C HIS A 21 35.54 10.85 -37.23
N ILE A 22 35.60 11.89 -36.39
CA ILE A 22 34.49 12.84 -36.22
C ILE A 22 34.22 13.61 -37.52
N GLN A 23 35.25 14.02 -38.25
CA GLN A 23 35.07 14.69 -39.54
C GLN A 23 34.43 13.76 -40.58
N GLU A 24 34.80 12.48 -40.62
CA GLU A 24 34.18 11.49 -41.48
C GLU A 24 32.72 11.23 -41.11
N GLN A 25 32.41 11.10 -39.82
CA GLN A 25 31.02 11.02 -39.35
C GLN A 25 30.22 12.27 -39.72
N GLY A 26 30.79 13.47 -39.54
CA GLY A 26 30.15 14.73 -39.93
C GLY A 26 29.98 14.87 -41.46
N ARG A 27 30.85 14.26 -42.28
CA ARG A 27 30.63 14.17 -43.74
C ARG A 27 29.47 13.21 -44.05
N LYS A 28 29.41 12.03 -43.41
CA LYS A 28 28.33 11.05 -43.58
C LYS A 28 26.95 11.62 -43.19
N LEU A 29 26.87 12.32 -42.06
CA LEU A 29 25.62 12.96 -41.63
C LEU A 29 25.18 14.07 -42.59
N ARG A 30 26.13 14.85 -43.15
CA ARG A 30 25.82 15.86 -44.17
C ARG A 30 25.32 15.24 -45.47
N THR A 31 25.94 14.15 -45.94
CA THR A 31 25.47 13.44 -47.14
C THR A 31 24.09 12.84 -46.90
N GLN A 32 23.87 12.18 -45.77
CA GLN A 32 22.55 11.66 -45.38
C GLN A 32 21.48 12.75 -45.31
N GLY A 33 21.76 13.88 -44.65
CA GLY A 33 20.83 15.01 -44.60
C GLY A 33 20.51 15.58 -45.99
N SER A 34 21.50 15.63 -46.89
CA SER A 34 21.28 16.06 -48.27
C SER A 34 20.46 15.05 -49.09
N GLU A 35 20.68 13.74 -48.91
CA GLU A 35 19.93 12.66 -49.56
C GLU A 35 18.48 12.64 -49.10
N GLU A 36 18.23 12.84 -47.81
CA GLU A 36 16.88 12.96 -47.26
C GLU A 36 16.14 14.18 -47.80
N ALA A 37 16.83 15.33 -47.94
CA ALA A 37 16.24 16.53 -48.55
C ALA A 37 15.91 16.28 -50.03
N VAL A 38 16.79 15.63 -50.78
CA VAL A 38 16.53 15.23 -52.18
C VAL A 38 15.35 14.28 -52.27
N ARG A 39 15.22 13.31 -51.35
CA ARG A 39 14.08 12.39 -51.30
C ARG A 39 12.77 13.14 -51.05
N LYS A 40 12.72 14.03 -50.05
CA LYS A 40 11.53 14.86 -49.77
C LYS A 40 11.14 15.72 -50.97
N ASN A 41 12.12 16.32 -51.65
CA ASN A 41 11.87 17.09 -52.87
C ASN A 41 11.33 16.22 -54.01
N ARG A 42 11.82 14.99 -54.17
CA ARG A 42 11.28 14.03 -55.16
C ARG A 42 9.82 13.67 -54.86
N GLU A 43 9.50 13.41 -53.60
CA GLU A 43 8.12 13.13 -53.16
C GLU A 43 7.20 14.33 -53.43
N LEU A 44 7.62 15.54 -53.08
CA LEU A 44 6.86 16.77 -53.34
C LEU A 44 6.65 17.02 -54.84
N ILE A 45 7.68 16.84 -55.66
CA ILE A 45 7.56 16.96 -57.13
C ILE A 45 6.57 15.91 -57.67
N GLY A 46 6.58 14.69 -57.12
CA GLY A 46 5.62 13.65 -57.46
C GLY A 46 4.19 14.09 -57.17
N PHE A 47 3.94 14.57 -55.96
CA PHE A 47 2.63 15.09 -55.54
C PHE A 47 2.16 16.26 -56.43
N LEU A 48 3.02 17.26 -56.68
CA LEU A 48 2.66 18.41 -57.53
C LEU A 48 2.34 17.99 -58.96
N ARG A 49 3.05 17.00 -59.53
CA ARG A 49 2.74 16.47 -60.86
C ARG A 49 1.39 15.78 -60.91
N THR A 50 1.03 15.00 -59.89
CA THR A 50 -0.28 14.36 -59.82
C THR A 50 -1.41 15.37 -59.71
N THR A 51 -1.25 16.43 -58.90
CA THR A 51 -2.24 17.51 -58.78
C THR A 51 -2.42 18.24 -60.09
N LEU A 52 -1.32 18.64 -60.75
CA LEU A 52 -1.37 19.31 -62.05
C LEU A 52 -2.05 18.46 -63.13
N GLN A 53 -1.83 17.14 -63.12
CA GLN A 53 -2.51 16.21 -64.03
C GLN A 53 -4.03 16.17 -63.78
N GLY A 54 -4.45 16.18 -62.51
CA GLY A 54 -5.86 16.27 -62.12
C GLY A 54 -6.52 17.55 -62.61
N GLU A 55 -5.92 18.70 -62.30
CA GLU A 55 -6.41 20.02 -62.74
C GLU A 55 -6.48 20.14 -64.27
N MET A 56 -5.46 19.64 -64.97
CA MET A 56 -5.46 19.62 -66.44
C MET A 56 -6.58 18.72 -66.99
N HIS A 57 -6.90 17.61 -66.32
CA HIS A 57 -8.02 16.76 -66.72
C HIS A 57 -9.37 17.47 -66.56
N GLU A 58 -9.60 18.14 -65.42
CA GLU A 58 -10.81 18.92 -65.17
C GLU A 58 -10.99 20.05 -66.20
N LEU A 59 -9.92 20.80 -66.49
CA LEU A 59 -9.95 21.84 -67.51
C LEU A 59 -10.32 21.27 -68.89
N ASN A 60 -9.73 20.13 -69.27
CA ASN A 60 -10.04 19.48 -70.54
C ASN A 60 -11.50 18.99 -70.60
N LEU A 61 -12.06 18.52 -69.49
CA LEU A 61 -13.48 18.17 -69.41
C LEU A 61 -14.35 19.42 -69.61
N GLY A 62 -14.06 20.51 -68.90
CA GLY A 62 -14.77 21.79 -69.04
C GLY A 62 -14.77 22.29 -70.49
N LEU A 63 -13.60 22.33 -71.13
CA LEU A 63 -13.47 22.74 -72.54
C LEU A 63 -14.28 21.87 -73.51
N LYS A 64 -14.38 20.55 -73.26
CA LYS A 64 -15.22 19.65 -74.07
C LYS A 64 -16.70 19.98 -73.91
N TYR A 65 -17.17 20.18 -72.68
CA TYR A 65 -18.57 20.56 -72.42
C TYR A 65 -18.92 21.90 -73.07
N ASP A 66 -18.02 22.88 -72.97
CA ASP A 66 -18.19 24.19 -73.61
C ASP A 66 -18.25 24.05 -75.13
N HIS A 67 -17.34 23.28 -75.74
CA HIS A 67 -17.34 23.04 -77.17
C HIS A 67 -18.67 22.42 -77.66
N VAL A 68 -19.19 21.42 -76.93
CA VAL A 68 -20.48 20.79 -77.26
C VAL A 68 -21.61 21.81 -77.16
N THR A 69 -21.62 22.61 -76.09
CA THR A 69 -22.65 23.62 -75.83
C THR A 69 -22.65 24.70 -76.91
N ILE A 70 -21.48 25.23 -77.25
CA ILE A 70 -21.30 26.25 -78.31
C ILE A 70 -21.70 25.68 -79.67
N SER A 71 -21.26 24.46 -80.00
CA SER A 71 -21.59 23.80 -81.27
C SER A 71 -23.10 23.63 -81.41
N ARG A 72 -23.78 23.21 -80.35
CA ARG A 72 -25.24 23.06 -80.32
C ARG A 72 -25.94 24.41 -80.53
N ALA A 73 -25.52 25.45 -79.80
CA ALA A 73 -26.08 26.79 -79.96
C ALA A 73 -25.90 27.34 -81.39
N CYS A 74 -24.73 27.11 -82.00
CA CYS A 74 -24.46 27.49 -83.39
C CYS A 74 -25.33 26.71 -84.40
N LEU A 75 -25.55 25.42 -84.17
CA LEU A 75 -26.43 24.59 -85.00
C LEU A 75 -27.89 25.06 -84.91
N ASP A 76 -28.38 25.35 -83.70
CA ASP A 76 -29.73 25.85 -83.47
C ASP A 76 -29.93 27.21 -84.16
N ARG A 77 -28.92 28.10 -84.13
CA ARG A 77 -28.93 29.36 -84.87
C ARG A 77 -28.98 29.16 -86.38
N LYS A 78 -28.28 28.16 -86.92
CA LYS A 78 -28.32 27.82 -88.36
C LYS A 78 -29.70 27.29 -88.77
N ARG A 79 -30.30 26.41 -87.96
CA ARG A 79 -31.66 25.90 -88.16
C ARG A 79 -32.69 27.03 -88.13
N LEU A 80 -32.58 27.92 -87.15
CA LEU A 80 -33.42 29.11 -87.05
C LEU A 80 -33.29 29.99 -88.30
N LYS A 81 -32.06 30.25 -88.78
CA LYS A 81 -31.83 31.03 -90.00
C LYS A 81 -32.50 30.43 -91.24
N ILE A 82 -32.50 29.10 -91.37
CA ILE A 82 -33.16 28.40 -92.48
C ILE A 82 -34.68 28.52 -92.36
N ALA A 83 -35.25 28.28 -91.17
CA ALA A 83 -36.68 28.41 -90.93
C ALA A 83 -37.21 29.84 -91.15
N LEU A 84 -36.39 30.86 -90.87
CA LEU A 84 -36.74 32.26 -91.10
C LEU A 84 -36.63 32.70 -92.56
N ALA A 85 -36.03 31.91 -93.46
CA ALA A 85 -35.86 32.26 -94.87
C ALA A 85 -37.17 32.22 -95.67
N GLU A 86 -38.18 31.51 -95.16
CA GLU A 86 -39.52 31.38 -95.76
C GLU A 86 -40.51 32.45 -95.24
N TYR A 87 -40.12 33.27 -94.26
CA TYR A 87 -40.95 34.31 -93.69
C TYR A 87 -40.78 35.68 -94.38
N THR A 88 -41.83 36.49 -94.31
CA THR A 88 -41.70 37.93 -94.59
C THR A 88 -40.88 38.63 -93.51
N VAL A 89 -40.29 39.79 -93.81
CA VAL A 89 -39.38 40.52 -92.88
C VAL A 89 -40.05 40.79 -91.52
N GLU A 90 -41.34 41.13 -91.51
CA GLU A 90 -42.08 41.41 -90.27
C GLU A 90 -42.37 40.13 -89.47
N GLN A 91 -42.75 39.03 -90.12
CA GLN A 91 -42.94 37.73 -89.46
C GLN A 91 -41.63 37.20 -88.87
N ALA A 92 -40.52 37.37 -89.57
CA ALA A 92 -39.20 36.99 -89.06
C ALA A 92 -38.79 37.85 -87.86
N ARG A 93 -39.10 39.16 -87.89
CA ARG A 93 -38.83 40.09 -86.78
C ARG A 93 -39.64 39.76 -85.54
N GLU A 94 -40.93 39.48 -85.68
CA GLU A 94 -41.81 39.13 -84.56
C GLU A 94 -41.42 37.78 -83.94
N SER A 95 -41.16 36.76 -84.77
CA SER A 95 -40.71 35.44 -84.33
C SER A 95 -39.37 35.50 -83.58
N LEU A 96 -38.40 36.26 -84.11
CA LEU A 96 -37.11 36.45 -83.45
C LEU A 96 -37.25 37.24 -82.14
N SER A 97 -38.09 38.27 -82.12
CA SER A 97 -38.36 39.05 -80.90
C SER A 97 -38.97 38.17 -79.82
N LYS A 98 -39.99 37.37 -80.16
CA LYS A 98 -40.61 36.40 -79.25
C LYS A 98 -39.58 35.40 -78.70
N TRP A 99 -38.74 34.83 -79.56
CA TRP A 99 -37.68 33.92 -79.14
C TRP A 99 -36.68 34.58 -78.18
N VAL A 100 -36.27 35.82 -78.45
CA VAL A 100 -35.39 36.59 -77.55
C VAL A 100 -36.07 36.84 -76.21
N PHE A 101 -37.35 37.22 -76.19
CA PHE A 101 -38.10 37.42 -74.95
C PHE A 101 -38.26 36.12 -74.15
N ASP A 102 -38.61 35.01 -74.79
CA ASP A 102 -38.70 33.70 -74.15
C ASP A 102 -37.34 33.28 -73.56
N ARG A 103 -36.24 33.55 -74.29
CA ARG A 103 -34.89 33.25 -73.81
C ARG A 103 -34.46 34.17 -72.66
N MET A 104 -34.82 35.45 -72.70
CA MET A 104 -34.60 36.39 -71.62
C MET A 104 -35.40 36.00 -70.38
N ASN A 105 -36.65 35.55 -70.55
CA ASN A 105 -37.50 35.11 -69.46
C ASN A 105 -36.92 33.84 -68.79
N THR A 106 -36.51 32.84 -69.58
CA THR A 106 -35.84 31.65 -69.06
C THR A 106 -34.52 31.99 -68.34
N HIS A 107 -33.74 32.94 -68.87
CA HIS A 107 -32.54 33.43 -68.19
C HIS A 107 -32.86 34.08 -66.84
N ASN A 108 -33.88 34.94 -66.78
CA ASN A 108 -34.30 35.61 -65.55
C ASN A 108 -34.77 34.60 -64.47
N ILE A 109 -35.50 33.56 -64.88
CA ILE A 109 -35.91 32.46 -63.97
C ILE A 109 -34.69 31.73 -63.43
N LEU A 110 -33.75 31.33 -64.28
CA LEU A 110 -32.53 30.64 -63.86
C LEU A 110 -31.66 31.52 -62.96
N LEU A 111 -31.55 32.82 -63.26
CA LEU A 111 -30.82 33.78 -62.44
C LEU A 111 -31.45 33.91 -61.05
N TYR A 112 -32.78 33.94 -60.97
CA TYR A 112 -33.49 33.93 -59.69
C TYR A 112 -33.22 32.64 -58.91
N GLU A 113 -33.27 31.47 -59.56
CA GLU A 113 -32.96 30.20 -58.91
C GLU A 113 -31.54 30.14 -58.38
N VAL A 114 -30.54 30.58 -59.16
CA VAL A 114 -29.14 30.63 -58.73
C VAL A 114 -28.99 31.54 -57.52
N LYS A 115 -29.62 32.72 -57.52
CA LYS A 115 -29.61 33.63 -56.36
C LYS A 115 -30.28 33.01 -55.13
N ARG A 116 -31.41 32.32 -55.31
CA ARG A 116 -32.11 31.62 -54.22
C ARG A 116 -31.26 30.49 -53.64
N ARG A 117 -30.66 29.66 -54.49
CA ARG A 117 -29.75 28.57 -54.06
C ARG A 117 -28.49 29.11 -53.39
N GLY A 118 -27.93 30.22 -53.90
CA GLY A 118 -26.80 30.93 -53.28
C GLY A 118 -27.12 31.39 -51.87
N LYS A 119 -28.25 32.07 -51.66
CA LYS A 119 -28.71 32.47 -50.32
C LYS A 119 -28.87 31.27 -49.38
N ARG A 120 -29.48 30.18 -49.86
CA ARG A 120 -29.64 28.96 -49.05
C ARG A 120 -28.31 28.35 -48.66
N LEU A 121 -27.31 28.40 -49.54
CA LEU A 121 -25.97 27.91 -49.26
C LEU A 121 -25.25 28.80 -48.24
N GLU A 122 -25.40 30.11 -48.33
CA GLU A 122 -24.88 31.05 -47.32
C GLU A 122 -25.52 30.79 -45.93
N GLU A 123 -26.84 30.60 -45.86
CA GLU A 123 -27.55 30.22 -44.62
C GLU A 123 -27.01 28.90 -44.04
N LEU A 124 -26.81 27.89 -44.90
CA LEU A 124 -26.27 26.59 -44.49
C LEU A 124 -24.81 26.70 -44.03
N GLN A 125 -24.00 27.55 -44.66
CA GLN A 125 -22.62 27.79 -44.21
C GLN A 125 -22.56 28.49 -42.85
N VAL A 126 -23.45 29.45 -42.59
CA VAL A 126 -23.52 30.12 -41.28
C VAL A 126 -23.93 29.12 -40.20
N THR A 127 -25.00 28.35 -40.44
CA THR A 127 -25.44 27.33 -39.47
C THR A 127 -24.37 26.25 -39.21
N LEU A 128 -23.63 25.84 -40.24
CA LEU A 128 -22.49 24.94 -40.06
C LEU A 128 -21.40 25.58 -39.20
N GLN A 129 -21.06 26.85 -39.43
CA GLN A 129 -20.05 27.55 -38.66
C GLN A 129 -20.46 27.70 -37.19
N ASP A 130 -21.73 28.03 -36.93
CA ASP A 130 -22.28 28.12 -35.57
C ASP A 130 -22.19 26.77 -34.84
N LEU A 131 -22.50 25.66 -35.53
CA LEU A 131 -22.38 24.32 -34.97
C LEU A 131 -20.91 23.94 -34.68
N ILE A 132 -19.99 24.31 -35.58
CA ILE A 132 -18.55 24.13 -35.35
C ILE A 132 -18.11 24.93 -34.12
N ASP A 133 -18.56 26.17 -33.98
CA ASP A 133 -18.19 27.02 -32.85
C ASP A 133 -18.80 26.52 -31.52
N LEU A 134 -19.96 25.87 -31.56
CA LEU A 134 -20.55 25.13 -30.43
C LEU A 134 -19.76 23.86 -30.06
N GLU A 135 -19.24 23.13 -31.05
CA GLU A 135 -18.44 21.92 -30.85
C GLU A 135 -17.03 22.23 -30.34
N MET A 136 -16.48 23.39 -30.73
CA MET A 136 -15.23 23.89 -30.19
C MET A 136 -15.42 24.27 -28.71
N ALA A 137 -15.00 23.35 -27.83
CA ALA A 137 -15.15 23.45 -26.38
C ALA A 137 -14.98 24.88 -25.83
N SER A 138 -16.03 25.39 -25.17
CA SER A 138 -15.99 26.68 -24.46
C SER A 138 -14.71 26.80 -23.62
N PRO A 139 -14.09 27.99 -23.56
CA PRO A 139 -12.91 28.22 -22.73
C PRO A 139 -13.13 27.81 -21.26
N GLU A 140 -14.37 27.82 -20.77
CA GLU A 140 -14.73 27.33 -19.43
C GLU A 140 -14.61 25.82 -19.31
N VAL A 141 -15.09 25.05 -20.30
CA VAL A 141 -14.94 23.59 -20.35
C VAL A 141 -13.46 23.21 -20.46
N GLN A 142 -12.68 23.99 -21.20
CA GLN A 142 -11.24 23.77 -21.32
C GLN A 142 -10.50 24.04 -19.99
N LEU A 143 -10.90 25.08 -19.24
CA LEU A 143 -10.39 25.37 -17.90
C LEU A 143 -10.79 24.28 -16.90
N GLN A 144 -12.02 23.79 -16.97
CA GLN A 144 -12.49 22.65 -16.17
C GLN A 144 -11.67 21.40 -16.44
N LEU A 145 -11.44 21.05 -17.71
CA LEU A 145 -10.58 19.91 -18.10
C LEU A 145 -9.14 20.06 -17.60
N GLN A 146 -8.59 21.28 -17.60
CA GLN A 146 -7.27 21.54 -17.03
C GLN A 146 -7.27 21.37 -15.51
N THR A 147 -8.33 21.82 -14.85
CA THR A 147 -8.52 21.67 -13.39
C THR A 147 -8.64 20.20 -13.01
N ILE A 148 -9.44 19.42 -13.75
CA ILE A 148 -9.58 17.97 -13.56
C ILE A 148 -8.22 17.29 -13.68
N ARG A 149 -7.46 17.57 -14.74
CA ARG A 149 -6.09 17.02 -14.90
C ARG A 149 -5.15 17.39 -13.75
N GLN A 150 -5.26 18.60 -13.21
CA GLN A 150 -4.45 19.01 -12.07
C GLN A 150 -4.84 18.25 -10.80
N LEU A 151 -6.15 18.09 -10.56
CA LEU A 151 -6.66 17.33 -9.42
C LEU A 151 -6.28 15.84 -9.51
N GLU A 152 -6.40 15.22 -10.69
CA GLU A 152 -5.96 13.86 -10.94
C GLU A 152 -4.47 13.67 -10.63
N ASN A 153 -3.61 14.56 -11.15
CA ASN A 153 -2.17 14.52 -10.89
C ASN A 153 -1.84 14.70 -9.39
N ASN A 154 -2.58 15.56 -8.70
CA ASN A 154 -2.37 15.79 -7.28
C ASN A 154 -2.84 14.59 -6.44
N MET A 155 -3.93 13.95 -6.83
CA MET A 155 -4.44 12.74 -6.20
C MET A 155 -3.47 11.57 -6.39
N GLU A 156 -2.92 11.38 -7.60
CA GLU A 156 -1.93 10.34 -7.86
C GLU A 156 -0.65 10.56 -7.04
N LYS A 157 -0.15 11.80 -6.95
CA LYS A 157 0.98 12.15 -6.06
C LYS A 157 0.67 11.86 -4.60
N MET A 158 -0.55 12.16 -4.14
CA MET A 158 -0.96 11.87 -2.77
C MET A 158 -1.00 10.35 -2.52
N GLN A 159 -1.51 9.58 -3.47
CA GLN A 159 -1.54 8.12 -3.38
C GLN A 159 -0.12 7.53 -3.28
N VAL A 160 0.82 8.02 -4.10
CA VAL A 160 2.24 7.62 -4.02
C VAL A 160 2.83 7.98 -2.65
N ASN A 161 2.50 9.16 -2.11
CA ASN A 161 2.96 9.58 -0.79
C ASN A 161 2.40 8.70 0.33
N ILE A 162 1.12 8.32 0.28
CA ILE A 162 0.48 7.42 1.25
C ILE A 162 1.18 6.06 1.23
N VAL A 163 1.33 5.44 0.05
CA VAL A 163 2.01 4.14 -0.09
C VAL A 163 3.46 4.22 0.40
N THR A 164 4.14 5.33 0.18
CA THR A 164 5.51 5.53 0.67
C THR A 164 5.55 5.71 2.19
N ALA A 165 4.62 6.47 2.76
CA ALA A 165 4.47 6.65 4.20
C ALA A 165 4.15 5.32 4.89
N ASP A 166 3.29 4.48 4.32
CA ASP A 166 2.96 3.15 4.83
C ASP A 166 4.19 2.23 4.84
N LYS A 167 4.98 2.24 3.77
CA LYS A 167 6.26 1.48 3.72
C LYS A 167 7.22 1.93 4.81
N VAL A 168 7.35 3.23 5.01
CA VAL A 168 8.20 3.81 6.06
C VAL A 168 7.66 3.44 7.45
N HIS A 169 6.35 3.53 7.66
CA HIS A 169 5.70 3.14 8.91
C HIS A 169 5.95 1.67 9.25
N ILE A 170 5.73 0.77 8.29
CA ILE A 170 6.00 -0.66 8.44
C ILE A 170 7.47 -0.90 8.81
N LEU A 171 8.41 -0.18 8.18
CA LEU A 171 9.83 -0.29 8.50
C LEU A 171 10.11 0.15 9.95
N TYR A 172 9.54 1.27 10.39
CA TYR A 172 9.68 1.75 11.76
C TYR A 172 9.11 0.76 12.78
N VAL A 173 7.94 0.17 12.51
CA VAL A 173 7.34 -0.85 13.37
C VAL A 173 8.26 -2.06 13.48
N LYS A 174 8.78 -2.57 12.35
CA LYS A 174 9.73 -3.70 12.34
C LYS A 174 11.00 -3.39 13.13
N MET A 175 11.56 -2.19 12.96
CA MET A 175 12.75 -1.77 13.72
C MET A 175 12.46 -1.70 15.22
N LEU A 176 11.28 -1.20 15.59
CA LEU A 176 10.84 -1.12 16.97
C LEU A 176 10.66 -2.51 17.59
N ASP A 177 10.15 -3.49 16.83
CA ASP A 177 10.05 -4.88 17.28
C ASP A 177 11.41 -5.52 17.51
N VAL A 178 12.40 -5.27 16.64
CA VAL A 178 13.79 -5.73 16.84
C VAL A 178 14.38 -5.10 18.11
N LEU A 179 14.23 -3.78 18.29
CA LEU A 179 14.73 -3.10 19.49
C LEU A 179 14.06 -3.61 20.76
N ARG A 180 12.75 -3.89 20.73
CA ARG A 180 12.04 -4.52 21.85
C ARG A 180 12.59 -5.91 22.15
N ALA A 181 12.87 -6.71 21.13
CA ALA A 181 13.47 -8.03 21.29
C ALA A 181 14.88 -7.94 21.92
N GLU A 182 15.72 -7.01 21.47
CA GLU A 182 17.05 -6.78 22.08
C GLU A 182 16.95 -6.29 23.52
N LEU A 183 16.08 -5.32 23.80
CA LEU A 183 15.84 -4.82 25.15
C LEU A 183 15.32 -5.92 26.09
N SER A 184 14.53 -6.87 25.59
CA SER A 184 14.06 -8.00 26.39
C SER A 184 15.19 -8.96 26.81
N GLN A 185 16.29 -9.01 26.05
CA GLN A 185 17.44 -9.88 26.37
C GLN A 185 18.39 -9.25 27.40
N LEU A 186 18.44 -7.92 27.46
CA LEU A 186 19.39 -7.18 28.29
C LEU A 186 19.29 -7.51 29.80
N PRO A 187 18.10 -7.64 30.42
CA PRO A 187 17.97 -8.02 31.83
C PRO A 187 18.64 -9.37 32.14
N PHE A 188 18.51 -10.36 31.26
CA PHE A 188 19.13 -11.66 31.48
C PHE A 188 20.66 -11.60 31.46
N VAL A 189 21.23 -10.80 30.56
CA VAL A 189 22.67 -10.55 30.50
C VAL A 189 23.13 -9.85 31.78
N LEU A 190 22.37 -8.86 32.24
CA LEU A 190 22.64 -8.16 33.51
C LEU A 190 22.57 -9.10 34.71
N ASP A 191 21.58 -10.01 34.76
CA ASP A 191 21.46 -11.00 35.84
C ASP A 191 22.63 -11.99 35.86
N VAL A 192 23.13 -12.40 34.68
CA VAL A 192 24.33 -13.25 34.58
C VAL A 192 25.56 -12.49 35.09
N LEU A 193 25.74 -11.23 34.69
CA LEU A 193 26.85 -10.41 35.15
C LEU A 193 26.77 -10.14 36.66
N ALA A 194 25.58 -9.81 37.18
CA ALA A 194 25.36 -9.57 38.60
C ALA A 194 25.68 -10.83 39.44
N ARG A 195 25.25 -12.01 38.99
CA ARG A 195 25.61 -13.28 39.63
C ARG A 195 27.13 -13.50 39.64
N ARG A 196 27.81 -13.25 38.52
CA ARG A 196 29.26 -13.40 38.41
C ARG A 196 30.02 -12.44 39.33
N VAL A 197 29.56 -11.19 39.45
CA VAL A 197 30.10 -10.22 40.41
C VAL A 197 29.88 -10.72 41.84
N GLY A 198 28.70 -11.26 42.16
CA GLY A 198 28.42 -11.87 43.46
C GLY A 198 29.40 -13.00 43.80
N THR A 199 29.67 -13.90 42.84
CA THR A 199 30.68 -14.97 43.01
C THR A 199 32.05 -14.38 43.32
N TYR A 200 32.53 -13.39 42.54
CA TYR A 200 33.82 -12.75 42.77
C TYR A 200 33.90 -12.03 44.12
N GLN A 201 32.82 -11.42 44.57
CA GLN A 201 32.76 -10.80 45.89
C GLN A 201 32.87 -11.84 47.01
N MET A 202 32.21 -12.99 46.88
CA MET A 202 32.33 -14.07 47.87
C MET A 202 33.73 -14.70 47.88
N GLU A 203 34.33 -14.90 46.71
CA GLU A 203 35.71 -15.40 46.58
C GLU A 203 36.70 -14.43 47.25
N LEU A 204 36.56 -13.12 46.99
CA LEU A 204 37.41 -12.10 47.59
C LEU A 204 37.24 -12.04 49.11
N GLN A 205 36.01 -12.10 49.62
CA GLN A 205 35.75 -12.16 51.07
C GLN A 205 36.38 -13.41 51.70
N GLY A 206 36.35 -14.55 51.00
CA GLY A 206 37.01 -15.78 51.43
C GLY A 206 38.54 -15.61 51.50
N MET A 207 39.15 -14.96 50.51
CA MET A 207 40.59 -14.65 50.52
C MET A 207 40.97 -13.69 51.64
N ASP A 208 40.17 -12.66 51.90
CA ASP A 208 40.40 -11.70 52.99
C ASP A 208 40.33 -12.37 54.37
N LEU A 209 39.39 -13.31 54.55
CA LEU A 209 39.31 -14.13 55.78
C LEU A 209 40.55 -15.01 55.93
N MET A 210 40.98 -15.72 54.87
CA MET A 210 42.21 -16.51 54.91
C MET A 210 43.44 -15.65 55.22
N ALA A 211 43.51 -14.43 54.68
CA ALA A 211 44.61 -13.50 54.96
C ALA A 211 44.64 -13.08 56.44
N LYS A 212 43.48 -12.82 57.04
CA LYS A 212 43.37 -12.53 58.48
C LYS A 212 43.76 -13.72 59.33
N ASP A 213 43.25 -14.91 59.01
CA ASP A 213 43.60 -16.16 59.73
C ASP A 213 45.11 -16.43 59.65
N MET A 214 45.72 -16.25 58.48
CA MET A 214 47.18 -16.34 58.32
C MET A 214 47.90 -15.29 59.17
N GLN A 215 47.43 -14.04 59.19
CA GLN A 215 48.02 -13.00 60.02
C GLN A 215 47.95 -13.35 61.51
N GLU A 216 46.78 -13.76 62.01
CA GLU A 216 46.59 -14.19 63.39
C GLU A 216 47.48 -15.39 63.74
N ALA A 217 47.58 -16.39 62.87
CA ALA A 217 48.46 -17.54 63.07
C ALA A 217 49.94 -17.12 63.11
N THR A 218 50.36 -16.19 62.25
CA THR A 218 51.74 -15.67 62.28
C THR A 218 52.04 -14.87 63.55
N GLU A 219 51.09 -14.06 64.04
CA GLU A 219 51.25 -13.32 65.29
C GLU A 219 51.24 -14.25 66.51
N ALA A 220 50.38 -15.28 66.53
CA ALA A 220 50.40 -16.33 67.54
C ALA A 220 51.75 -17.06 67.58
N ALA A 221 52.28 -17.45 66.41
CA ALA A 221 53.60 -18.08 66.31
C ALA A 221 54.72 -17.16 66.83
N LYS A 222 54.68 -15.85 66.53
CA LYS A 222 55.64 -14.87 67.08
C LYS A 222 55.53 -14.77 68.60
N MET A 223 54.31 -14.74 69.15
CA MET A 223 54.08 -14.70 70.60
C MET A 223 54.61 -15.97 71.29
N ASP A 224 54.35 -17.15 70.72
CA ASP A 224 54.86 -18.42 71.25
C ASP A 224 56.39 -18.49 71.17
N MET A 225 57.00 -18.03 70.08
CA MET A 225 58.46 -17.92 69.97
C MET A 225 59.04 -16.99 71.03
N ALA A 226 58.46 -15.80 71.23
CA ALA A 226 58.91 -14.85 72.25
C ALA A 226 58.72 -15.39 73.67
N LYS A 227 57.64 -16.13 73.93
CA LYS A 227 57.39 -16.79 75.21
C LYS A 227 58.43 -17.89 75.47
N ALA A 228 58.68 -18.75 74.50
CA ALA A 228 59.69 -19.80 74.60
C ALA A 228 61.10 -19.21 74.79
N GLU A 229 61.44 -18.12 74.11
CA GLU A 229 62.69 -17.40 74.31
C GLU A 229 62.81 -16.87 75.76
N ASN A 230 61.77 -16.24 76.29
CA ASN A 230 61.75 -15.75 77.67
C ASN A 230 61.87 -16.88 78.70
N GLU A 231 61.20 -18.00 78.48
CA GLU A 231 61.31 -19.21 79.32
C GLU A 231 62.74 -19.76 79.30
N LEU A 232 63.38 -19.82 78.12
CA LEU A 232 64.78 -20.24 78.01
C LEU A 232 65.74 -19.26 78.71
N ILE A 233 65.49 -17.96 78.64
CA ILE A 233 66.27 -16.95 79.37
C ILE A 233 66.07 -17.12 80.88
N ALA A 234 64.84 -17.32 81.35
CA ALA A 234 64.55 -17.55 82.76
C ALA A 234 65.19 -18.83 83.30
N GLU A 235 65.10 -19.93 82.55
CA GLU A 235 65.75 -21.21 82.87
C GLU A 235 67.29 -21.06 82.88
N ARG A 236 67.86 -20.34 81.90
CA ARG A 236 69.30 -20.04 81.88
C ARG A 236 69.71 -19.26 83.13
N LYS A 237 68.97 -18.21 83.51
CA LYS A 237 69.20 -17.43 84.74
C LYS A 237 69.07 -18.29 86.00
N PHE A 238 68.09 -19.17 86.06
CA PHE A 238 67.89 -20.08 87.20
C PHE A 238 69.06 -21.07 87.34
N ARG A 239 69.51 -21.67 86.24
CA ARG A 239 70.70 -22.54 86.22
C ARG A 239 71.97 -21.79 86.61
N GLU A 240 72.18 -20.59 86.08
CA GLU A 240 73.34 -19.76 86.40
C GLU A 240 73.36 -19.34 87.87
N ASN A 241 72.21 -18.97 88.44
CA ASN A 241 72.06 -18.70 89.86
C ASN A 241 72.34 -19.95 90.73
N SER A 242 71.82 -21.11 90.34
CA SER A 242 72.06 -22.38 91.03
C SER A 242 73.54 -22.77 91.00
N LEU A 243 74.19 -22.63 89.84
CA LEU A 243 75.63 -22.84 89.67
C LEU A 243 76.44 -21.82 90.49
N SER A 244 76.00 -20.57 90.56
CA SER A 244 76.59 -19.53 91.42
C SER A 244 76.52 -19.90 92.90
N ILE A 245 75.38 -20.40 93.38
CA ILE A 245 75.20 -20.87 94.76
C ILE A 245 76.12 -22.07 95.03
N GLN A 246 76.14 -23.06 94.13
CA GLN A 246 77.03 -24.22 94.24
C GLN A 246 78.51 -23.81 94.23
N ARG A 247 78.92 -22.88 93.35
CA ARG A 247 80.28 -22.32 93.31
C ARG A 247 80.65 -21.66 94.63
N LYS A 248 79.77 -20.81 95.19
CA LYS A 248 79.98 -20.20 96.53
C LYS A 248 80.08 -21.25 97.62
N GLN A 249 79.32 -22.34 97.55
CA GLN A 249 79.41 -23.45 98.51
C GLN A 249 80.72 -24.23 98.36
N ILE A 250 81.18 -24.49 97.13
CA ILE A 250 82.49 -25.07 96.85
C ILE A 250 83.62 -24.15 97.35
N GLU A 251 83.51 -22.83 97.15
CA GLU A 251 84.48 -21.87 97.69
C GLU A 251 84.51 -21.89 99.23
N ARG A 252 83.34 -21.96 99.90
CA ARG A 252 83.27 -22.15 101.36
C ARG A 252 83.89 -23.48 101.80
N ILE A 253 83.68 -24.57 101.04
CA ILE A 253 84.32 -25.87 101.31
C ILE A 253 85.82 -25.74 101.10
N ARG A 254 86.30 -25.10 100.04
CA ARG A 254 87.74 -24.86 99.82
C ARG A 254 88.37 -23.99 100.91
N ALA A 255 87.64 -23.01 101.44
CA ALA A 255 88.06 -22.21 102.59
C ALA A 255 88.11 -23.04 103.88
N LYS A 256 87.13 -23.93 104.11
CA LYS A 256 87.14 -24.89 105.23
C LYS A 256 88.18 -26.00 105.08
N ASP A 257 88.45 -26.47 103.85
CA ASP A 257 89.52 -27.42 103.54
C ASP A 257 90.90 -26.77 103.68
N ALA A 258 91.05 -25.46 103.44
CA ALA A 258 92.29 -24.77 103.79
C ALA A 258 92.53 -24.75 105.32
N VAL A 259 91.46 -24.74 106.13
CA VAL A 259 91.50 -24.81 107.60
C VAL A 259 91.63 -26.25 108.12
N GLU A 260 91.05 -27.24 107.43
CA GLU A 260 91.06 -28.66 107.84
C GLU A 260 92.26 -29.46 107.27
N ARG A 261 92.95 -28.94 106.24
CA ARG A 261 94.22 -29.50 105.71
C ARG A 261 95.41 -29.39 106.67
N HIS A 262 95.25 -28.81 107.85
CA HIS A 262 96.24 -28.89 108.94
C HIS A 262 95.91 -29.93 110.02
N ARG A 263 94.75 -30.62 109.97
CA ARG A 263 94.32 -31.50 111.08
C ARG A 263 94.09 -32.98 110.75
N ARG A 264 94.43 -33.47 109.56
CA ARG A 264 94.24 -34.91 109.22
C ARG A 264 95.35 -35.50 108.36
N THR A 265 96.59 -35.23 108.75
CA THR A 265 97.77 -36.05 108.47
C THR A 265 97.87 -37.19 109.50
N GLN A 266 96.88 -38.12 109.58
CA GLN A 266 97.07 -39.42 110.26
C GLN A 266 95.93 -40.42 110.00
N ALA A 267 96.31 -41.66 109.64
CA ALA A 267 95.52 -42.90 109.47
C ALA A 267 94.58 -42.95 108.22
N ARG A 268 94.79 -43.70 107.12
CA ARG A 268 95.20 -45.13 106.88
C ARG A 268 94.35 -46.09 107.72
N ARG A 269 93.67 -47.14 107.23
CA ARG A 269 93.74 -47.96 105.99
C ARG A 269 92.54 -48.97 105.97
N ASP A 270 92.24 -49.49 104.77
CA ASP A 270 92.02 -50.92 104.44
C ASP A 270 90.63 -51.64 104.36
N MET A 271 90.44 -52.19 103.14
CA MET A 271 89.93 -53.52 102.70
C MET A 271 88.44 -53.78 102.40
N ASP A 272 88.23 -53.86 101.08
CA ASP A 272 87.31 -54.57 100.16
C ASP A 272 86.29 -55.65 100.62
N PHE A 273 85.08 -55.52 100.03
CA PHE A 273 84.05 -56.46 99.49
C PHE A 273 84.21 -58.00 99.64
N PRO A 274 83.13 -58.86 99.58
CA PRO A 274 81.91 -58.72 98.74
C PRO A 274 80.54 -59.28 99.23
N ALA A 275 79.51 -58.86 98.48
CA ALA A 275 78.13 -59.32 98.21
C ALA A 275 77.50 -60.56 98.92
N LEU A 276 76.24 -60.41 99.36
CA LEU A 276 75.05 -61.08 98.78
C LEU A 276 73.72 -60.72 99.48
N MET A 277 72.68 -60.54 98.64
CA MET A 277 71.25 -60.82 98.85
C MET A 277 70.28 -59.85 99.55
N ILE A 278 69.24 -59.51 98.76
CA ILE A 278 67.79 -59.51 99.05
C ILE A 278 67.28 -58.44 100.02
N ARG A 279 66.39 -57.54 99.53
CA ARG A 279 64.95 -57.61 99.82
C ARG A 279 64.15 -56.55 99.06
N GLU A 280 63.19 -57.03 98.28
CA GLU A 280 62.05 -56.27 97.73
C GLU A 280 61.18 -55.69 98.85
N GLY A 281 60.83 -54.42 98.71
CA GLY A 281 59.90 -53.68 99.55
C GLY A 281 58.68 -53.27 98.75
N THR A 282 57.67 -54.12 98.80
CA THR A 282 56.30 -53.90 98.37
C THR A 282 55.66 -52.67 99.04
N ARG A 283 54.99 -51.83 98.25
CA ARG A 283 53.86 -51.00 98.70
C ARG A 283 52.83 -50.84 97.58
N GLY A 284 52.15 -51.96 97.30
CA GLY A 284 50.83 -51.96 96.69
C GLY A 284 49.78 -51.83 97.79
N ALA A 285 49.18 -50.64 97.92
CA ALA A 285 47.89 -50.40 98.59
C ALA A 285 47.39 -48.96 98.31
N LYS A 286 47.40 -48.55 97.02
CA LYS A 286 46.65 -47.36 96.53
C LYS A 286 46.38 -47.44 95.01
N LEU A 287 46.27 -48.64 94.43
CA LEU A 287 46.19 -48.81 92.97
C LEU A 287 44.78 -48.99 92.41
N GLU A 288 43.77 -49.31 93.22
CA GLU A 288 42.39 -49.48 92.71
C GLU A 288 41.58 -48.17 92.70
N ALA A 289 41.77 -47.28 93.68
CA ALA A 289 41.26 -45.89 93.59
C ALA A 289 41.96 -45.08 92.49
N SER A 290 43.18 -45.46 92.12
CA SER A 290 43.96 -44.82 91.06
C SER A 290 43.52 -45.29 89.66
N LYS A 291 43.15 -46.57 89.48
CA LYS A 291 42.64 -47.07 88.20
C LYS A 291 41.28 -46.50 87.83
N ALA A 292 40.30 -46.53 88.74
CA ALA A 292 38.97 -45.98 88.47
C ALA A 292 39.02 -44.46 88.18
N GLN A 293 39.94 -43.74 88.82
CA GLN A 293 40.16 -42.32 88.56
C GLN A 293 40.83 -42.06 87.20
N ILE A 294 41.79 -42.89 86.81
CA ILE A 294 42.43 -42.81 85.48
C ILE A 294 41.42 -43.17 84.37
N GLU A 295 40.56 -44.16 84.57
CA GLU A 295 39.50 -44.53 83.62
C GLU A 295 38.44 -43.42 83.47
N TYR A 296 37.98 -42.84 84.59
CA TYR A 296 37.06 -41.69 84.57
C TYR A 296 37.68 -40.48 83.87
N GLN A 297 38.95 -40.17 84.17
CA GLN A 297 39.66 -39.05 83.55
C GLN A 297 39.87 -39.29 82.04
N GLY A 298 40.16 -40.53 81.63
CA GLY A 298 40.23 -40.94 80.23
C GLY A 298 38.91 -40.76 79.49
N LEU A 299 37.79 -41.18 80.08
CA LEU A 299 36.45 -41.00 79.52
C LEU A 299 36.12 -39.51 79.32
N VAL A 300 36.38 -38.68 80.34
CA VAL A 300 36.13 -37.22 80.26
C VAL A 300 36.98 -36.58 79.16
N THR A 301 38.27 -36.94 79.04
CA THR A 301 39.10 -36.41 77.94
C THR A 301 38.63 -36.87 76.57
N SER A 302 38.15 -38.10 76.44
CA SER A 302 37.58 -38.62 75.18
C SER A 302 36.32 -37.86 74.79
N GLU A 303 35.40 -37.62 75.73
CA GLU A 303 34.18 -36.86 75.45
C GLU A 303 34.45 -35.38 75.14
N VAL A 304 35.43 -34.78 75.82
CA VAL A 304 35.88 -33.42 75.49
C VAL A 304 36.44 -33.34 74.07
N GLU A 305 37.26 -34.31 73.64
CA GLU A 305 37.78 -34.34 72.27
C GLU A 305 36.69 -34.63 71.21
N LYS A 306 35.65 -35.40 71.54
CA LYS A 306 34.46 -35.55 70.68
C LYS A 306 33.70 -34.24 70.53
N ILE A 307 33.51 -33.49 71.62
CA ILE A 307 32.86 -32.16 71.56
C ILE A 307 33.74 -31.18 70.76
N LYS A 308 35.05 -31.20 71.00
CA LYS A 308 36.02 -30.35 70.30
C LYS A 308 36.03 -30.60 68.79
N SER A 309 36.01 -31.87 68.38
CA SER A 309 35.91 -32.25 66.97
C SER A 309 34.55 -31.91 66.34
N ALA A 310 33.44 -32.12 67.07
CA ALA A 310 32.10 -31.77 66.60
C ALA A 310 31.91 -30.25 66.40
N VAL A 311 32.47 -29.44 67.32
CA VAL A 311 32.42 -27.97 67.28
C VAL A 311 33.60 -27.38 66.49
N GLN A 312 34.49 -28.24 65.98
CA GLN A 312 35.70 -27.96 65.18
C GLN A 312 36.69 -26.98 65.82
N CYS A 313 36.74 -26.86 67.15
CA CYS A 313 37.65 -25.93 67.84
C CYS A 313 38.98 -26.58 68.22
N SER A 314 40.00 -25.77 68.46
CA SER A 314 41.35 -26.28 68.81
C SER A 314 41.55 -26.38 70.31
N HIS A 315 40.99 -25.43 71.08
CA HIS A 315 41.11 -25.37 72.54
C HIS A 315 39.75 -25.51 73.24
N LEU A 316 39.78 -26.08 74.45
CA LEU A 316 38.58 -26.28 75.28
C LEU A 316 37.85 -24.95 75.59
N TRP A 317 38.60 -23.87 75.78
CA TRP A 317 38.07 -22.55 76.11
C TRP A 317 37.26 -21.93 74.97
N ASP A 318 37.47 -22.36 73.73
CA ASP A 318 36.80 -21.82 72.53
C ASP A 318 35.41 -22.43 72.30
N ILE A 319 35.11 -23.58 72.94
CA ILE A 319 33.85 -24.31 72.79
C ILE A 319 32.67 -23.38 73.10
N ALA A 320 32.74 -22.66 74.22
CA ALA A 320 31.68 -21.72 74.63
C ALA A 320 31.50 -20.58 73.61
N GLY A 321 32.60 -20.02 73.09
CA GLY A 321 32.56 -18.97 72.08
C GLY A 321 31.92 -19.43 70.77
N ARG A 322 32.22 -20.66 70.31
CA ARG A 322 31.62 -21.22 69.10
C ARG A 322 30.14 -21.54 69.25
N PHE A 323 29.71 -22.07 70.40
CA PHE A 323 28.28 -22.24 70.66
C PHE A 323 27.53 -20.90 70.68
N MET A 324 28.13 -19.84 71.24
CA MET A 324 27.54 -18.50 71.21
C MET A 324 27.47 -17.93 69.79
N ALA A 325 28.51 -18.13 68.97
CA ALA A 325 28.51 -17.72 67.56
C ALA A 325 27.49 -18.50 66.73
N GLN A 326 27.38 -19.82 66.96
CA GLN A 326 26.37 -20.68 66.33
C GLN A 326 24.97 -20.22 66.71
N LYS A 327 24.71 -19.96 68.00
CA LYS A 327 23.43 -19.43 68.48
C LYS A 327 23.10 -18.08 67.85
N LYS A 328 24.07 -17.15 67.75
CA LYS A 328 23.86 -15.86 67.09
C LYS A 328 23.58 -16.00 65.58
N SER A 329 24.27 -16.93 64.92
CA SER A 329 24.02 -17.27 63.51
C SER A 329 22.63 -17.87 63.32
N GLU A 330 22.22 -18.77 64.22
CA GLU A 330 20.88 -19.35 64.25
C GLU A 330 19.81 -18.26 64.44
N GLU A 331 19.97 -17.37 65.41
CA GLU A 331 19.07 -16.23 65.65
C GLU A 331 18.96 -15.33 64.41
N ASN A 332 20.09 -15.03 63.75
CA ASN A 332 20.11 -14.23 62.52
C ASN A 332 19.40 -14.94 61.36
N LEU A 333 19.61 -16.25 61.19
CA LEU A 333 18.90 -17.05 60.19
C LEU A 333 17.40 -17.12 60.48
N GLN A 334 17.00 -17.30 61.74
CA GLN A 334 15.60 -17.26 62.15
C GLN A 334 14.97 -15.89 61.84
N GLN A 335 15.70 -14.79 62.07
CA GLN A 335 15.25 -13.46 61.70
C GLN A 335 15.08 -13.31 60.18
N GLN A 336 16.06 -13.76 59.37
CA GLN A 336 15.97 -13.71 57.91
C GLN A 336 14.81 -14.56 57.37
N ILE A 337 14.58 -15.74 57.96
CA ILE A 337 13.44 -16.59 57.65
C ILE A 337 12.15 -15.81 57.94
N ALA A 338 12.00 -15.23 59.13
CA ALA A 338 10.81 -14.46 59.50
C ALA A 338 10.56 -13.25 58.57
N GLU A 339 11.61 -12.53 58.17
CA GLU A 339 11.53 -11.41 57.24
C GLU A 339 11.13 -11.86 55.83
N SER A 340 11.72 -12.95 55.33
CA SER A 340 11.38 -13.53 54.03
C SER A 340 9.93 -14.03 54.00
N GLU A 341 9.46 -14.64 55.09
CA GLU A 341 8.08 -15.06 55.23
C GLU A 341 7.11 -13.88 55.26
N LYS A 342 7.46 -12.79 55.96
CA LYS A 342 6.66 -11.57 55.97
C LYS A 342 6.54 -10.98 54.57
N LYS A 343 7.65 -10.90 53.81
CA LYS A 343 7.64 -10.45 52.41
C LYS A 343 6.77 -11.37 51.54
N ARG A 344 6.90 -12.69 51.69
CA ARG A 344 6.08 -13.68 50.98
C ARG A 344 4.59 -13.51 51.28
N ARG A 345 4.21 -13.28 52.54
CA ARG A 345 2.81 -13.00 52.94
C ARG A 345 2.30 -11.68 52.33
N GLY A 346 3.12 -10.64 52.29
CA GLY A 346 2.80 -9.36 51.64
C GLY A 346 2.56 -9.51 50.14
N LEU A 347 3.49 -10.13 49.42
CA LEU A 347 3.36 -10.38 47.98
C LEU A 347 2.15 -11.26 47.65
N LYS A 348 1.88 -12.30 48.45
CA LYS A 348 0.70 -13.15 48.27
C LYS A 348 -0.61 -12.37 48.44
N SER A 349 -0.64 -11.37 49.33
CA SER A 349 -1.81 -10.52 49.53
C SER A 349 -2.00 -9.54 48.37
N GLN A 350 -0.91 -8.95 47.87
CA GLN A 350 -0.93 -8.09 46.68
C GLN A 350 -1.39 -8.87 45.43
N LEU A 351 -0.89 -10.09 45.24
CA LEU A 351 -1.29 -10.96 44.14
C LEU A 351 -2.80 -11.23 44.18
N LYS A 352 -3.36 -11.58 45.34
CA LYS A 352 -4.82 -11.75 45.49
C LYS A 352 -5.61 -10.46 45.20
N ALA A 353 -5.10 -9.30 45.61
CA ALA A 353 -5.75 -8.02 45.33
C ALA A 353 -5.75 -7.69 43.82
N LEU A 354 -4.64 -7.95 43.13
CA LEU A 354 -4.53 -7.78 41.68
C LEU A 354 -5.39 -8.80 40.92
N GLU A 355 -5.49 -10.04 41.40
CA GLU A 355 -6.40 -11.05 40.84
C GLU A 355 -7.85 -10.62 40.98
N LEU A 356 -8.24 -10.03 42.11
CA LEU A 356 -9.59 -9.50 42.32
C LEU A 356 -9.86 -8.32 41.37
N GLN A 357 -8.94 -7.35 41.25
CA GLN A 357 -9.08 -6.24 40.29
C GLN A 357 -9.16 -6.73 38.84
N ARG A 358 -8.36 -7.75 38.48
CA ARG A 358 -8.43 -8.34 37.16
C ARG A 358 -9.78 -9.02 36.94
N ALA A 359 -10.30 -9.76 37.92
CA ALA A 359 -11.62 -10.37 37.83
C ALA A 359 -12.70 -9.29 37.71
N GLU A 360 -12.61 -8.21 38.47
CA GLU A 360 -13.51 -7.06 38.35
C GLU A 360 -13.46 -6.46 36.94
N LEU A 361 -12.28 -6.24 36.36
CA LEU A 361 -12.14 -5.72 34.99
C LEU A 361 -12.58 -6.73 33.92
N THR A 362 -12.44 -8.03 34.17
CA THR A 362 -12.78 -9.08 33.20
C THR A 362 -14.29 -9.39 33.21
N PHE A 363 -14.94 -9.28 34.37
CA PHE A 363 -16.33 -9.68 34.55
C PHE A 363 -17.30 -8.52 34.77
N HIS A 364 -16.85 -7.33 35.17
CA HIS A 364 -17.69 -6.13 35.11
C HIS A 364 -17.64 -5.52 33.71
N GLN A 365 -18.72 -5.71 32.97
CA GLN A 365 -19.07 -4.80 31.88
C GLN A 365 -19.26 -3.41 32.51
N SER A 366 -18.31 -2.51 32.29
CA SER A 366 -18.47 -1.11 32.71
C SER A 366 -19.81 -0.59 32.14
N PRO A 367 -20.59 0.23 32.87
CA PRO A 367 -21.83 0.83 32.35
C PRO A 367 -21.64 1.51 30.98
N GLY A 368 -20.43 1.99 30.69
CA GLY A 368 -20.03 2.52 29.38
C GLY A 368 -19.99 1.48 28.25
N PHE A 369 -19.70 0.21 28.53
CA PHE A 369 -19.68 -0.86 27.52
C PHE A 369 -21.10 -1.25 27.08
N LEU A 370 -22.06 -1.32 28.01
CA LEU A 370 -23.47 -1.52 27.69
C LEU A 370 -24.04 -0.32 26.93
N SER A 371 -23.65 0.91 27.31
CA SER A 371 -24.02 2.13 26.58
C SER A 371 -23.43 2.16 25.17
N SER A 372 -22.17 1.78 25.00
CA SER A 372 -21.51 1.73 23.70
C SER A 372 -22.11 0.67 22.79
N LYS A 373 -22.41 -0.52 23.34
CA LYS A 373 -23.03 -1.60 22.57
C LYS A 373 -24.46 -1.26 22.15
N LYS A 374 -25.24 -0.63 23.04
CA LYS A 374 -26.58 -0.12 22.70
C LYS A 374 -26.53 0.98 21.65
N LEU A 375 -25.53 1.86 21.71
CA LEU A 375 -25.32 2.89 20.68
C LEU A 375 -24.95 2.25 19.33
N GLU A 376 -24.08 1.24 19.33
CA GLU A 376 -23.71 0.49 18.12
C GLU A 376 -24.94 -0.20 17.50
N GLU A 377 -25.76 -0.87 18.30
CA GLU A 377 -27.00 -1.50 17.84
C GLU A 377 -27.98 -0.47 17.25
N ASN A 378 -28.13 0.70 17.88
CA ASN A 378 -28.95 1.79 17.35
C ASN A 378 -28.40 2.35 16.03
N LEU A 379 -27.08 2.53 15.90
CA LEU A 379 -26.47 3.02 14.67
C LEU A 379 -26.62 2.02 13.52
N ARG A 380 -26.49 0.71 13.81
CA ARG A 380 -26.73 -0.34 12.81
C ARG A 380 -28.17 -0.35 12.34
N LYS A 381 -29.12 -0.23 13.27
CA LYS A 381 -30.54 -0.15 12.92
C LYS A 381 -30.85 1.07 12.06
N ASN A 382 -30.30 2.23 12.41
CA ASN A 382 -30.48 3.45 11.61
C ASN A 382 -29.85 3.32 10.22
N LEU A 383 -28.70 2.65 10.10
CA LEU A 383 -28.07 2.38 8.82
C LEU A 383 -28.98 1.51 7.93
N GLU A 384 -29.52 0.42 8.49
CA GLU A 384 -30.45 -0.48 7.78
C GLU A 384 -31.72 0.27 7.34
N GLU A 385 -32.29 1.10 8.22
CA GLU A 385 -33.46 1.94 7.89
C GLU A 385 -33.16 2.95 6.75
N GLU A 386 -31.97 3.54 6.74
CA GLU A 386 -31.54 4.48 5.68
C GLU A 386 -31.18 3.76 4.37
N GLU A 387 -30.59 2.57 4.42
CA GLU A 387 -30.32 1.74 3.24
C GLU A 387 -31.64 1.33 2.56
N GLU A 388 -32.63 0.87 3.34
CA GLU A 388 -33.96 0.59 2.80
C GLU A 388 -34.62 1.84 2.21
N ARG A 389 -34.47 3.00 2.87
CA ARG A 389 -35.00 4.28 2.37
C ARG A 389 -34.36 4.63 1.04
N LEU A 390 -33.05 4.46 0.91
CA LEU A 390 -32.32 4.69 -0.33
C LEU A 390 -32.78 3.74 -1.43
N SER A 391 -32.93 2.45 -1.14
CA SER A 391 -33.45 1.47 -2.11
C SER A 391 -34.86 1.82 -2.59
N ARG A 392 -35.74 2.29 -1.69
CA ARG A 392 -37.09 2.74 -2.06
C ARG A 392 -37.04 3.96 -2.99
N VAL A 393 -36.22 4.96 -2.67
CA VAL A 393 -36.07 6.17 -3.50
C VAL A 393 -35.47 5.84 -4.86
N HIS A 394 -34.45 4.98 -4.90
CA HIS A 394 -33.84 4.52 -6.15
C HIS A 394 -34.86 3.77 -7.02
N GLY A 395 -35.61 2.83 -6.44
CA GLY A 395 -36.67 2.12 -7.16
C GLY A 395 -37.75 3.06 -7.70
N GLN A 396 -38.12 4.10 -6.95
CA GLN A 396 -39.06 5.12 -7.43
C GLN A 396 -38.47 5.97 -8.55
N ALA A 397 -37.20 6.36 -8.45
CA ALA A 397 -36.52 7.14 -9.48
C ALA A 397 -36.41 6.36 -10.80
N SER A 398 -36.07 5.07 -10.75
CA SER A 398 -36.04 4.20 -11.93
C SER A 398 -37.41 4.08 -12.60
N LYS A 399 -38.48 3.88 -11.81
CA LYS A 399 -39.86 3.87 -12.35
C LYS A 399 -40.26 5.19 -12.99
N ASN A 400 -39.87 6.32 -12.37
CA ASN A 400 -40.16 7.65 -12.93
C ASN A 400 -39.39 7.88 -14.24
N GLN A 401 -38.15 7.41 -14.33
CA GLN A 401 -37.35 7.49 -15.54
C GLN A 401 -37.94 6.63 -16.67
N GLU A 402 -38.36 5.40 -16.36
CA GLU A 402 -39.07 4.54 -17.31
C GLU A 402 -40.37 5.19 -17.81
N LEU A 403 -41.15 5.79 -16.91
CA LEU A 403 -42.36 6.52 -17.27
C LEU A 403 -42.06 7.73 -18.17
N LEU A 404 -40.99 8.48 -17.89
CA LEU A 404 -40.57 9.62 -18.71
C LEU A 404 -40.20 9.15 -20.13
N LEU A 405 -39.44 8.07 -20.25
CA LEU A 405 -39.09 7.47 -21.54
C LEU A 405 -40.34 7.02 -22.31
N HIS A 406 -41.33 6.43 -21.63
CA HIS A 406 -42.60 6.09 -22.26
C HIS A 406 -43.36 7.33 -22.76
N PHE A 407 -43.36 8.43 -22.01
CA PHE A 407 -43.96 9.69 -22.45
C PHE A 407 -43.23 10.28 -23.66
N GLU A 408 -41.90 10.35 -23.62
CA GLU A 408 -41.09 10.85 -24.73
C GLU A 408 -41.32 10.04 -26.00
N ASN A 409 -41.26 8.71 -25.90
CA ASN A 409 -41.57 7.81 -27.00
C ASN A 409 -43.01 7.99 -27.49
N GLY A 410 -43.97 8.19 -26.59
CA GLY A 410 -45.37 8.45 -26.95
C GLY A 410 -45.54 9.75 -27.74
N VAL A 411 -44.85 10.82 -27.32
CA VAL A 411 -44.85 12.11 -28.00
C VAL A 411 -44.17 12.01 -29.37
N ASP A 412 -43.03 11.31 -29.45
CA ASP A 412 -42.32 11.10 -30.73
C ASP A 412 -43.17 10.29 -31.72
N ASN A 413 -43.85 9.24 -31.25
CA ASN A 413 -44.80 8.49 -32.06
C ASN A 413 -45.96 9.35 -32.56
N LEU A 414 -46.48 10.26 -31.72
CA LEU A 414 -47.54 11.18 -32.11
C LEU A 414 -47.04 12.17 -33.16
N ILE A 415 -45.82 12.69 -33.01
CA ILE A 415 -45.20 13.55 -34.03
C ILE A 415 -45.13 12.81 -35.35
N LEU A 416 -44.56 11.60 -35.39
CA LEU A 416 -44.43 10.81 -36.61
C LEU A 416 -45.76 10.65 -37.36
N ARG A 417 -46.87 10.44 -36.63
CA ARG A 417 -48.21 10.33 -37.23
C ARG A 417 -48.78 11.66 -37.72
N LEU A 418 -48.40 12.78 -37.10
CA LEU A 418 -48.91 14.11 -37.42
C LEU A 418 -48.02 14.90 -38.39
N CYS A 419 -46.81 14.40 -38.69
CA CYS A 419 -45.81 15.04 -39.55
C CYS A 419 -46.38 15.49 -40.90
N ASP A 420 -47.18 14.63 -41.54
CA ASP A 420 -47.65 14.82 -42.92
C ASP A 420 -48.85 15.77 -43.04
N ILE A 421 -49.44 16.21 -41.93
CA ILE A 421 -50.59 17.10 -41.94
C ILE A 421 -50.14 18.53 -42.19
N HIS A 422 -50.50 19.10 -43.34
CA HIS A 422 -50.15 20.47 -43.66
C HIS A 422 -51.05 21.48 -42.92
N VAL A 423 -50.45 22.35 -42.11
CA VAL A 423 -51.16 23.45 -41.43
C VAL A 423 -50.79 24.75 -42.15
N PRO A 424 -51.78 25.52 -42.64
CA PRO A 424 -51.50 26.76 -43.37
C PRO A 424 -50.80 27.79 -42.46
N GLY A 425 -49.63 28.26 -42.89
CA GLY A 425 -48.78 29.20 -42.15
C GLY A 425 -47.56 28.58 -41.45
N GLN A 426 -47.38 27.26 -41.54
CA GLN A 426 -46.21 26.57 -40.97
C GLN A 426 -45.23 26.18 -42.09
N GLU A 427 -44.08 26.86 -42.15
CA GLU A 427 -43.01 26.55 -43.11
C GLU A 427 -41.97 25.58 -42.51
N GLY A 428 -41.96 24.35 -43.01
CA GLY A 428 -40.94 23.35 -42.73
C GLY A 428 -41.14 22.54 -41.43
N PHE A 429 -40.46 21.40 -41.36
CA PHE A 429 -40.40 20.56 -40.17
C PHE A 429 -39.42 21.19 -39.16
N PRO A 430 -39.87 21.68 -38.00
CA PRO A 430 -38.96 22.31 -37.04
C PRO A 430 -38.09 21.23 -36.37
N LYS A 431 -36.80 21.54 -36.18
CA LYS A 431 -35.91 20.67 -35.39
C LYS A 431 -36.23 20.89 -33.92
N MET A 432 -37.06 20.03 -33.34
CA MET A 432 -37.51 20.13 -31.95
C MET A 432 -36.63 19.27 -31.06
N GLU A 433 -36.01 19.90 -30.07
CA GLU A 433 -35.07 19.25 -29.15
C GLU A 433 -35.72 19.02 -27.77
N ASP A 434 -36.71 19.84 -27.41
CA ASP A 434 -37.46 19.72 -26.15
C ASP A 434 -38.82 19.00 -26.32
N VAL A 435 -39.20 18.20 -25.32
CA VAL A 435 -40.45 17.43 -25.26
C VAL A 435 -41.66 18.36 -25.23
N PHE A 436 -41.53 19.53 -24.62
CA PHE A 436 -42.61 20.52 -24.58
C PHE A 436 -42.88 21.14 -25.96
N GLU A 437 -41.83 21.46 -26.72
CA GLU A 437 -41.95 21.95 -28.11
C GLU A 437 -42.59 20.91 -29.01
N LYS A 438 -42.19 19.64 -28.84
CA LYS A 438 -42.77 18.48 -29.51
C LYS A 438 -44.28 18.33 -29.22
N LEU A 439 -44.69 18.53 -27.96
CA LEU A 439 -46.10 18.54 -27.57
C LEU A 439 -46.88 19.72 -28.16
N GLN A 440 -46.30 20.92 -28.15
CA GLN A 440 -46.91 22.12 -28.72
C GLN A 440 -47.12 22.01 -30.24
N PHE A 441 -46.20 21.33 -30.93
CA PHE A 441 -46.35 20.96 -32.34
C PHE A 441 -47.55 20.05 -32.57
N CYS A 442 -47.64 18.96 -31.79
CA CYS A 442 -48.76 18.03 -31.84
C CYS A 442 -50.08 18.75 -31.54
N GLU A 443 -50.12 19.61 -30.52
CA GLU A 443 -51.29 20.41 -30.17
C GLU A 443 -51.75 21.28 -31.34
N THR A 444 -50.83 22.00 -31.99
CA THR A 444 -51.15 22.88 -33.13
C THR A 444 -51.76 22.10 -34.30
N LYS A 445 -51.20 20.92 -34.60
CA LYS A 445 -51.67 20.00 -35.65
C LYS A 445 -53.04 19.41 -35.31
N LEU A 446 -53.22 18.93 -34.08
CA LEU A 446 -54.48 18.36 -33.60
C LEU A 446 -55.60 19.40 -33.55
N LEU A 447 -55.30 20.65 -33.13
CA LEU A 447 -56.27 21.75 -33.17
C LEU A 447 -56.66 22.10 -34.61
N HIS A 448 -55.72 22.05 -35.56
CA HIS A 448 -56.02 22.23 -36.97
C HIS A 448 -56.94 21.12 -37.50
N LEU A 449 -56.63 19.86 -37.23
CA LEU A 449 -57.48 18.71 -37.57
C LEU A 449 -58.88 18.82 -36.95
N SER A 450 -58.98 19.19 -35.69
CA SER A 450 -60.25 19.38 -35.00
C SER A 450 -61.11 20.46 -35.66
N ARG A 451 -60.50 21.60 -36.03
CA ARG A 451 -61.18 22.66 -36.80
C ARG A 451 -61.59 22.19 -38.21
N MET A 452 -60.76 21.39 -38.87
CA MET A 452 -61.11 20.79 -40.16
C MET A 452 -62.29 19.82 -40.04
N MET A 453 -62.34 18.99 -39.00
CA MET A 453 -63.45 18.07 -38.74
C MET A 453 -64.76 18.81 -38.43
N LEU A 454 -64.70 19.93 -37.69
CA LEU A 454 -65.87 20.76 -37.38
C LEU A 454 -66.44 21.48 -38.63
N ASN A 455 -65.60 21.76 -39.63
CA ASN A 455 -65.99 22.39 -40.88
C ASN A 455 -66.35 21.36 -41.98
N LEU A 456 -66.28 20.07 -41.67
CA LEU A 456 -66.69 19.02 -42.60
C LEU A 456 -68.21 18.77 -42.45
N PRO A 457 -68.98 18.72 -43.55
CA PRO A 457 -70.41 18.37 -43.46
C PRO A 457 -70.54 16.99 -42.82
N SER A 458 -71.39 16.86 -41.79
CA SER A 458 -71.69 15.58 -41.11
C SER A 458 -72.21 14.48 -42.04
N ASP A 459 -72.51 14.81 -43.29
CA ASP A 459 -73.10 13.95 -44.31
C ASP A 459 -72.09 13.07 -45.09
N ARG A 460 -70.77 13.23 -44.88
CA ARG A 460 -69.72 12.44 -45.57
C ARG A 460 -69.13 11.28 -44.79
N PHE A 461 -69.62 11.03 -43.57
CA PHE A 461 -69.27 9.85 -42.77
C PHE A 461 -70.53 9.11 -42.30
N SER A 462 -71.51 8.99 -43.19
CA SER A 462 -72.53 7.97 -43.01
C SER A 462 -71.88 6.63 -43.35
N ALA A 463 -71.90 5.69 -42.41
CA ALA A 463 -71.50 4.30 -42.64
C ALA A 463 -72.56 3.58 -43.49
N ASP A 464 -72.91 4.15 -44.63
CA ASP A 464 -73.82 3.55 -45.58
C ASP A 464 -72.98 2.83 -46.63
N GLU A 465 -73.12 1.51 -46.67
CA GLU A 465 -72.40 0.58 -47.54
C GLU A 465 -72.64 0.83 -49.05
N SER A 466 -73.49 1.80 -49.39
CA SER A 466 -73.83 2.18 -50.76
C SER A 466 -72.98 3.30 -51.36
N ASP A 467 -72.06 3.93 -50.62
CA ASP A 467 -71.15 4.93 -51.19
C ASP A 467 -69.98 4.24 -51.92
N GLU A 468 -70.09 4.15 -53.26
CA GLU A 468 -69.09 3.52 -54.13
C GLU A 468 -67.67 4.08 -53.90
N THR A 469 -67.54 5.35 -53.50
CA THR A 469 -66.24 5.96 -53.22
C THR A 469 -65.60 5.44 -51.94
N PHE A 470 -66.39 5.15 -50.91
CA PHE A 470 -65.91 4.55 -49.67
C PHE A 470 -65.50 3.09 -49.89
N VAL A 471 -66.30 2.33 -50.66
CA VAL A 471 -65.99 0.94 -51.02
C VAL A 471 -64.73 0.86 -51.89
N HIS A 472 -64.55 1.76 -52.86
CA HIS A 472 -63.32 1.81 -53.66
C HIS A 472 -62.10 2.20 -52.85
N LEU A 473 -62.20 3.16 -51.93
CA LEU A 473 -61.09 3.55 -51.07
C LEU A 473 -60.72 2.41 -50.09
N ARG A 474 -61.72 1.73 -49.53
CA ARG A 474 -61.52 0.57 -48.66
C ARG A 474 -60.83 -0.56 -49.40
N ASN A 475 -61.32 -0.93 -50.58
CA ASN A 475 -60.72 -2.00 -51.38
C ASN A 475 -59.30 -1.63 -51.83
N PHE A 476 -59.06 -0.36 -52.19
CA PHE A 476 -57.72 0.12 -52.53
C PHE A 476 -56.76 0.05 -51.34
N LEU A 477 -57.22 0.38 -50.13
CA LEU A 477 -56.41 0.26 -48.91
C LEU A 477 -56.20 -1.21 -48.49
N GLU A 478 -57.21 -2.07 -48.63
CA GLU A 478 -57.08 -3.52 -48.38
C GLU A 478 -56.13 -4.18 -49.40
N GLU A 479 -56.16 -3.75 -50.67
CA GLU A 479 -55.21 -4.21 -51.71
C GLU A 479 -53.80 -3.63 -51.49
N SER A 480 -53.67 -2.35 -51.13
CA SER A 480 -52.34 -1.74 -50.91
C SER A 480 -51.66 -2.23 -49.64
N THR A 481 -52.43 -2.62 -48.62
CA THR A 481 -51.89 -3.22 -47.38
C THR A 481 -51.68 -4.73 -47.48
N GLY A 482 -52.20 -5.39 -48.53
CA GLY A 482 -51.96 -6.80 -48.81
C GLY A 482 -50.57 -7.11 -49.37
N ASP A 483 -49.95 -6.14 -50.07
CA ASP A 483 -48.62 -6.28 -50.71
C ASP A 483 -47.44 -5.79 -49.84
N GLU A 484 -47.70 -5.23 -48.65
CA GLU A 484 -46.67 -4.77 -47.70
C GLU A 484 -46.25 -5.87 -46.71
N GLU A 485 -45.09 -6.49 -46.92
CA GLU A 485 -44.53 -7.54 -46.03
C GLU A 485 -44.26 -7.06 -44.58
N GLN A 486 -44.33 -5.75 -44.31
CA GLN A 486 -44.07 -5.16 -42.98
C GLN A 486 -45.33 -4.94 -42.13
N ASN A 487 -46.54 -5.04 -42.70
CA ASN A 487 -47.79 -4.84 -41.99
C ASN A 487 -48.45 -6.17 -41.55
N LEU A 488 -47.62 -7.13 -41.11
CA LEU A 488 -48.13 -8.19 -40.26
C LEU A 488 -48.37 -7.60 -38.87
N ARG A 489 -49.65 -7.56 -38.48
CA ARG A 489 -50.13 -7.64 -37.09
C ARG A 489 -48.99 -8.02 -36.15
N ILE A 490 -48.66 -7.13 -35.21
CA ILE A 490 -47.76 -7.34 -34.07
C ILE A 490 -47.71 -8.84 -33.73
N ALA A 491 -46.67 -9.51 -34.21
CA ALA A 491 -46.31 -10.80 -33.68
C ALA A 491 -45.81 -10.48 -32.27
N PHE A 492 -46.58 -10.88 -31.25
CA PHE A 492 -46.00 -11.03 -29.93
C PHE A 492 -44.88 -12.05 -30.08
N ASN A 493 -43.64 -11.56 -30.17
CA ASN A 493 -42.47 -12.37 -29.86
C ASN A 493 -42.60 -12.71 -28.38
N GLU A 494 -43.28 -13.82 -28.08
CA GLU A 494 -43.03 -14.59 -26.86
C GLU A 494 -41.66 -15.26 -27.01
N ASP A 495 -40.61 -14.46 -27.07
CA ASP A 495 -39.23 -14.91 -26.94
C ASP A 495 -38.46 -13.75 -26.28
N GLU A 496 -38.67 -13.62 -24.97
CA GLU A 496 -37.66 -13.07 -24.08
C GLU A 496 -36.43 -13.99 -24.16
N GLU A 497 -35.49 -13.70 -25.07
CA GLU A 497 -34.07 -14.00 -24.91
C GLU A 497 -33.29 -13.51 -26.14
N ASP A 498 -32.71 -12.31 -26.03
CA ASP A 498 -31.28 -12.12 -26.29
C ASP A 498 -30.88 -10.66 -25.95
N VAL A 499 -30.82 -10.38 -24.65
CA VAL A 499 -29.83 -9.44 -24.10
C VAL A 499 -28.86 -10.27 -23.27
N ARG A 500 -28.12 -11.15 -23.94
CA ARG A 500 -26.90 -11.73 -23.37
C ARG A 500 -25.75 -10.74 -23.60
N GLU A 501 -25.54 -9.94 -22.57
CA GLU A 501 -24.25 -9.51 -22.04
C GLU A 501 -23.05 -9.64 -23.00
N ALA A 502 -22.77 -8.54 -23.72
CA ALA A 502 -21.44 -8.27 -24.25
C ALA A 502 -20.49 -7.81 -23.12
N PHE A 503 -20.31 -8.65 -22.10
CA PHE A 503 -19.20 -8.54 -21.14
C PHE A 503 -18.54 -9.90 -21.00
N HIS A 504 -17.63 -10.21 -21.92
CA HIS A 504 -16.68 -11.30 -21.72
C HIS A 504 -15.73 -10.95 -20.57
N PHE A 505 -16.11 -11.35 -19.36
CA PHE A 505 -15.12 -11.71 -18.34
C PHE A 505 -14.75 -13.18 -18.59
N ALA A 506 -13.53 -13.39 -19.06
CA ALA A 506 -12.90 -14.69 -18.96
C ALA A 506 -12.66 -14.95 -17.46
N ASP A 507 -13.36 -15.94 -16.89
CA ASP A 507 -12.76 -16.88 -15.94
C ASP A 507 -13.75 -17.95 -15.43
N ILE A 508 -13.35 -19.20 -15.66
CA ILE A 508 -13.36 -20.34 -14.72
C ILE A 508 -14.66 -21.15 -14.55
N ASP A 509 -14.53 -22.43 -14.89
CA ASP A 509 -15.35 -23.62 -14.57
C ASP A 509 -16.75 -23.77 -15.19
N HIS A 510 -16.79 -24.36 -16.40
CA HIS A 510 -18.01 -24.91 -16.99
C HIS A 510 -18.43 -26.21 -16.29
N SER A 511 -19.26 -26.12 -15.25
CA SER A 511 -20.21 -27.19 -14.94
C SER A 511 -21.21 -27.31 -16.10
N TYR A 512 -21.36 -28.51 -16.67
CA TYR A 512 -22.29 -28.80 -17.75
C TYR A 512 -23.71 -28.31 -17.42
N VAL A 513 -24.22 -27.35 -18.20
CA VAL A 513 -25.61 -26.87 -18.16
C VAL A 513 -26.32 -27.48 -19.36
N PRO A 514 -27.31 -28.37 -19.16
CA PRO A 514 -28.03 -29.01 -20.26
C PRO A 514 -28.72 -27.99 -21.17
N SER A 515 -28.67 -28.21 -22.47
CA SER A 515 -29.29 -27.31 -23.45
C SER A 515 -30.82 -27.39 -23.37
N ARG A 516 -31.52 -26.36 -23.87
CA ARG A 516 -32.99 -26.33 -23.93
C ARG A 516 -33.55 -27.55 -24.68
N GLU A 517 -32.85 -28.05 -25.69
CA GLU A 517 -33.21 -29.26 -26.44
C GLU A 517 -33.04 -30.53 -25.62
N GLU A 518 -32.01 -30.60 -24.76
CA GLU A 518 -31.78 -31.73 -23.86
C GLU A 518 -32.83 -31.79 -22.74
N ILE A 519 -33.17 -30.64 -22.15
CA ILE A 519 -34.25 -30.51 -21.17
C ILE A 519 -35.59 -30.91 -21.80
N LYS A 520 -35.86 -30.48 -23.05
CA LYS A 520 -37.06 -30.89 -23.79
C LYS A 520 -37.09 -32.39 -24.06
N LYS A 521 -35.96 -33.01 -24.41
CA LYS A 521 -35.86 -34.46 -24.61
C LYS A 521 -36.06 -35.25 -23.32
N GLU A 522 -35.47 -34.81 -22.21
CA GLU A 522 -35.72 -35.43 -20.91
C GLU A 522 -37.16 -35.24 -20.43
N GLY A 523 -37.73 -34.05 -20.65
CA GLY A 523 -39.14 -33.77 -20.36
C GLY A 523 -40.09 -34.67 -21.15
N LEU A 524 -39.82 -34.90 -22.43
CA LEU A 524 -40.59 -35.84 -23.26
C LEU A 524 -40.45 -37.28 -22.78
N LYS A 525 -39.25 -37.72 -22.40
CA LYS A 525 -39.04 -39.04 -21.79
C LYS A 525 -39.80 -39.21 -20.47
N LEU A 526 -39.79 -38.18 -19.61
CA LEU A 526 -40.54 -38.18 -18.35
C LEU A 526 -42.06 -38.23 -18.56
N ILE A 527 -42.57 -37.58 -19.61
CA ILE A 527 -44.00 -37.61 -19.98
C ILE A 527 -44.36 -38.98 -20.56
N GLU A 528 -43.52 -39.57 -21.40
CA GLU A 528 -43.72 -40.92 -21.94
C GLU A 528 -43.63 -42.02 -20.86
N GLU A 529 -42.75 -41.85 -19.86
CA GLU A 529 -42.68 -42.72 -18.68
C GLU A 529 -43.89 -42.57 -17.75
N LYS A 530 -44.44 -41.35 -17.61
CA LYS A 530 -45.62 -41.10 -16.76
C LYS A 530 -46.97 -41.39 -17.41
N THR A 531 -47.06 -41.41 -18.74
CA THR A 531 -48.29 -41.73 -19.48
C THR A 531 -48.46 -43.24 -19.74
N LYS A 532 -47.50 -44.07 -19.31
CA LYS A 532 -47.54 -45.54 -19.42
C LYS A 532 -47.91 -46.30 -18.13
N ALA A 533 -48.44 -45.63 -17.10
CA ALA A 533 -48.96 -46.30 -15.91
C ALA A 533 -50.49 -46.18 -15.82
N ASP A 534 -51.16 -47.34 -15.81
CA ASP A 534 -52.60 -47.53 -15.83
C ASP A 534 -53.39 -46.85 -14.69
N PRO A 535 -54.69 -46.55 -14.92
CA PRO A 535 -55.52 -45.75 -14.04
C PRO A 535 -56.17 -46.62 -12.97
N LEU A 536 -55.78 -46.49 -11.71
CA LEU A 536 -56.61 -46.92 -10.58
C LEU A 536 -56.19 -46.23 -9.29
N ASN A 537 -57.23 -45.77 -8.59
CA ASN A 537 -57.28 -45.47 -7.16
C ASN A 537 -56.95 -44.03 -6.74
N TRP A 538 -57.94 -43.15 -6.97
CA TRP A 538 -58.21 -42.02 -6.10
C TRP A 538 -58.74 -42.53 -4.75
N ASP A 539 -57.91 -42.51 -3.70
CA ASP A 539 -58.38 -42.35 -2.32
C ASP A 539 -57.20 -42.24 -1.34
N ARG A 540 -56.89 -41.01 -0.91
CA ARG A 540 -56.88 -40.56 0.50
C ARG A 540 -55.99 -39.33 0.72
N GLU A 541 -56.59 -38.39 1.45
CA GLU A 541 -56.02 -37.19 2.07
C GLU A 541 -54.78 -37.42 2.97
N PRO A 542 -54.02 -36.34 3.24
CA PRO A 542 -52.69 -36.40 3.84
C PRO A 542 -52.75 -36.48 5.37
N ARG A 543 -51.91 -37.32 5.97
CA ARG A 543 -51.60 -37.26 7.40
C ARG A 543 -50.11 -37.05 7.64
N LEU A 544 -49.82 -35.89 8.20
CA LEU A 544 -48.57 -35.51 8.84
C LEU A 544 -48.14 -36.53 9.91
N ARG A 545 -46.88 -36.93 9.87
CA ARG A 545 -45.99 -37.36 10.98
C ARG A 545 -44.58 -37.39 10.37
N GLY A 546 -43.55 -36.69 10.83
CA GLY A 546 -43.15 -36.46 12.20
C GLY A 546 -41.96 -37.37 12.53
N LEU A 547 -40.77 -36.77 12.65
CA LEU A 547 -39.59 -37.21 13.43
C LEU A 547 -38.80 -38.46 12.94
N ARG A 548 -37.49 -38.32 12.69
CA ARG A 548 -36.38 -38.56 13.67
C ARG A 548 -35.02 -38.85 13.00
N LEU A 549 -34.04 -38.01 13.37
CA LEU A 549 -32.66 -38.32 13.77
C LEU A 549 -32.03 -39.71 13.52
N LYS A 550 -30.82 -39.69 12.93
CA LYS A 550 -29.58 -40.45 13.24
C LYS A 550 -28.46 -39.73 12.46
N ARG A 551 -27.44 -39.03 12.99
CA ARG A 551 -26.37 -39.25 13.99
C ARG A 551 -25.37 -40.37 13.63
N LEU A 552 -24.09 -39.97 13.62
CA LEU A 552 -22.79 -40.71 13.56
C LEU A 552 -22.20 -40.85 12.15
N GLY A 553 -20.92 -40.59 11.88
CA GLY A 553 -19.73 -40.23 12.68
C GLY A 553 -18.56 -39.92 11.72
N ARG A 554 -17.69 -38.97 12.09
CA ARG A 554 -16.28 -39.17 12.52
C ARG A 554 -15.22 -39.32 11.42
N ASP A 555 -14.25 -38.41 11.52
CA ASP A 555 -12.79 -38.55 11.32
C ASP A 555 -12.28 -38.94 9.92
N GLY A 556 -11.21 -38.35 9.37
CA GLY A 556 -10.25 -37.40 9.90
C GLY A 556 -9.29 -36.95 8.80
N GLY A 557 -8.77 -35.74 8.94
CA GLY A 557 -7.68 -35.22 8.11
C GLY A 557 -6.32 -35.49 8.75
N ALA A 558 -5.32 -35.78 7.91
CA ALA A 558 -3.90 -35.57 8.23
C ALA A 558 -3.06 -35.49 6.93
N ALA A 559 -2.67 -34.25 6.62
CA ALA A 559 -1.38 -33.75 6.14
C ALA A 559 -0.30 -34.68 5.53
N ARG A 560 0.29 -34.21 4.41
CA ARG A 560 1.75 -33.95 4.18
C ARG A 560 1.92 -33.38 2.76
N LEU A 561 2.43 -32.16 2.54
CA LEU A 561 3.83 -31.66 2.58
C LEU A 561 4.81 -32.32 1.58
N ALA A 562 5.18 -31.58 0.54
CA ALA A 562 6.49 -31.51 -0.13
C ALA A 562 6.50 -30.21 -0.99
N TRP A 563 7.18 -29.13 -0.63
CA TRP A 563 8.61 -28.79 -0.83
C TRP A 563 9.15 -29.03 -2.24
N GLY A 564 9.44 -27.93 -2.94
CA GLY A 564 10.25 -27.87 -4.17
C GLY A 564 10.48 -26.41 -4.54
N GLY A 565 11.71 -25.92 -4.34
CA GLY A 565 12.07 -24.51 -4.46
C GLY A 565 12.71 -24.11 -5.78
N CYS A 566 13.21 -22.88 -5.73
CA CYS A 566 14.29 -22.27 -6.52
C CYS A 566 13.95 -21.47 -7.79
N ILE A 567 14.25 -20.16 -7.66
CA ILE A 567 15.03 -19.30 -8.56
C ILE A 567 14.28 -18.58 -9.70
N SER A 568 14.14 -17.27 -9.53
CA SER A 568 13.94 -16.27 -10.60
C SER A 568 15.21 -16.15 -11.48
N PRO A 569 15.08 -15.60 -12.70
CA PRO A 569 15.39 -14.18 -12.83
C PRO A 569 14.38 -13.38 -13.68
N ALA A 570 14.45 -12.06 -13.46
CA ALA A 570 13.76 -10.97 -14.14
C ALA A 570 13.95 -11.00 -15.68
N ASP A 571 13.15 -10.35 -16.54
CA ASP A 571 12.98 -8.90 -16.59
C ASP A 571 11.96 -8.48 -17.68
N THR A 572 11.30 -7.34 -17.42
CA THR A 572 10.85 -6.27 -18.35
C THR A 572 9.73 -6.50 -19.38
N GLN A 573 8.58 -5.84 -19.14
CA GLN A 573 7.76 -4.98 -20.05
C GLN A 573 6.42 -4.71 -19.30
N ALA A 574 5.74 -3.56 -19.34
CA ALA A 574 5.78 -2.40 -20.21
C ALA A 574 5.24 -1.17 -19.46
N ALA A 575 5.71 0.02 -19.84
CA ALA A 575 5.06 1.30 -19.56
C ALA A 575 4.57 1.91 -20.88
N ALA A 576 3.40 2.52 -20.80
CA ALA A 576 2.55 2.98 -21.88
C ALA A 576 3.03 4.29 -22.55
N TRP A 577 2.50 4.52 -23.77
CA TRP A 577 1.76 5.72 -24.23
C TRP A 577 2.22 7.09 -23.68
N GLY A 578 2.36 8.16 -24.45
CA GLY A 578 1.96 8.50 -25.80
C GLY A 578 2.14 10.02 -25.91
N ARG A 579 2.83 10.50 -26.95
CA ARG A 579 3.06 11.94 -27.17
C ARG A 579 2.20 12.42 -28.34
N LYS A 580 1.35 13.41 -28.03
CA LYS A 580 0.39 14.08 -28.90
C LYS A 580 1.06 14.71 -30.12
N HIS A 581 0.51 14.43 -31.30
CA HIS A 581 0.62 15.25 -32.49
C HIS A 581 -0.52 16.27 -32.51
N THR A 582 -0.19 17.55 -32.67
CA THR A 582 -1.14 18.58 -33.12
C THR A 582 -0.63 19.11 -34.45
N GLN A 583 -1.37 18.82 -35.51
CA GLN A 583 -1.28 19.49 -36.81
C GLN A 583 -2.40 20.54 -36.87
N ARG A 584 -2.07 21.76 -37.32
CA ARG A 584 -2.97 22.66 -38.04
C ARG A 584 -2.16 23.47 -39.07
N PRO A 585 -2.79 23.94 -40.16
CA PRO A 585 -2.18 24.15 -41.48
C PRO A 585 -1.68 25.59 -41.72
N PRO A 586 -0.95 25.88 -42.81
CA PRO A 586 -0.64 27.25 -43.20
C PRO A 586 -1.69 27.81 -44.18
N THR A 587 -2.12 29.03 -43.91
CA THR A 587 -2.81 29.93 -44.85
C THR A 587 -1.79 30.79 -45.60
N ASP A 588 -2.06 31.00 -46.88
CA ASP A 588 -1.34 31.91 -47.79
C ASP A 588 -1.37 33.37 -47.34
N GLY A 589 -0.36 34.16 -47.78
CA GLY A 589 -0.43 35.62 -47.75
C GLY A 589 0.92 36.34 -47.80
N SER A 590 1.26 36.84 -48.98
CA SER A 590 2.38 37.70 -49.36
C SER A 590 2.76 38.85 -48.40
N GLN A 591 4.05 39.21 -48.33
CA GLN A 591 4.58 40.50 -48.82
C GLN A 591 6.09 40.72 -48.54
N PHE A 592 6.73 41.41 -49.50
CA PHE A 592 8.10 41.91 -49.52
C PHE A 592 8.46 42.81 -48.32
N SER A 593 9.72 42.77 -47.88
CA SER A 593 10.57 43.98 -47.81
C SER A 593 12.01 43.70 -47.33
N ILE A 594 12.93 44.40 -47.99
CA ILE A 594 14.37 44.48 -47.77
C ILE A 594 14.63 45.45 -46.61
N GLN A 595 15.49 45.11 -45.62
CA GLN A 595 16.56 46.04 -45.21
C GLN A 595 17.61 45.42 -44.25
N ARG A 596 18.83 45.90 -44.46
CA ARG A 596 20.12 45.62 -43.79
C ARG A 596 20.10 46.04 -42.31
N ARG A 597 20.85 45.33 -41.45
CA ARG A 597 22.13 45.76 -40.81
C ARG A 597 22.47 44.93 -39.57
N THR A 598 23.70 44.37 -39.61
CA THR A 598 24.73 44.32 -38.55
C THR A 598 24.31 44.13 -37.09
N GLU A 599 24.76 43.04 -36.44
CA GLU A 599 25.89 43.03 -35.49
C GLU A 599 26.11 41.67 -34.81
N SER A 600 27.36 41.19 -34.92
CA SER A 600 28.18 40.49 -33.91
C SER A 600 27.58 39.38 -33.03
N ALA A 601 27.95 38.13 -33.32
CA ALA A 601 28.27 37.13 -32.28
C ALA A 601 29.22 36.06 -32.85
N PHE A 602 30.53 36.34 -32.74
CA PHE A 602 31.58 35.35 -32.95
C PHE A 602 32.07 34.85 -31.59
N ARG A 603 32.31 33.53 -31.52
CA ARG A 603 33.16 32.76 -30.57
C ARG A 603 32.45 32.06 -29.41
N GLY A 604 32.02 30.83 -29.69
CA GLY A 604 32.08 29.71 -28.75
C GLY A 604 33.09 28.66 -29.24
N ALA A 605 34.23 28.53 -28.55
CA ALA A 605 35.12 27.36 -28.58
C ALA A 605 35.99 27.42 -27.30
N LEU A 606 35.64 26.67 -26.25
CA LEU A 606 36.07 25.30 -25.92
C LEU A 606 37.48 25.23 -25.30
N ILE A 607 37.57 25.02 -23.96
CA ILE A 607 38.71 24.36 -23.31
C ILE A 607 38.22 23.47 -22.16
N VAL A 608 38.72 22.24 -22.18
CA VAL A 608 38.52 21.11 -21.27
C VAL A 608 39.91 20.73 -20.73
N LEU A 609 40.02 20.45 -19.40
CA LEU A 609 41.07 19.71 -18.65
C LEU A 609 42.47 20.38 -18.46
N MET A 610 43.22 20.33 -17.34
CA MET A 610 43.21 19.59 -16.05
C MET A 610 44.12 20.30 -15.02
N GLY A 611 43.84 20.12 -13.72
CA GLY A 611 44.89 19.80 -12.72
C GLY A 611 45.35 20.88 -11.74
N HIS A 612 44.69 20.97 -10.58
CA HIS A 612 45.30 20.78 -9.24
C HIS A 612 44.32 21.24 -8.13
N ARG A 613 43.97 20.34 -7.19
CA ARG A 613 43.42 20.73 -5.87
C ARG A 613 44.56 21.31 -5.01
N PRO A 614 44.23 22.17 -4.01
CA PRO A 614 44.05 21.61 -2.68
C PRO A 614 42.81 22.12 -1.93
N LYS A 615 42.53 21.36 -0.87
CA LYS A 615 41.48 21.41 0.14
C LYS A 615 41.30 22.81 0.75
N THR A 616 40.07 23.37 0.69
CA THR A 616 39.42 24.22 1.72
C THR A 616 38.08 24.73 1.20
N ALA A 617 36.99 23.97 1.34
CA ALA A 617 35.61 24.48 1.18
C ALA A 617 34.56 23.49 1.71
N ARG A 618 34.80 22.82 2.84
CA ARG A 618 33.82 21.96 3.50
C ARG A 618 33.22 22.56 4.79
N LEU A 619 33.36 23.87 4.99
CA LEU A 619 32.83 24.58 6.16
C LEU A 619 31.83 25.70 5.83
N ALA A 620 31.42 25.86 4.57
CA ALA A 620 30.48 26.93 4.17
C ALA A 620 29.04 26.45 3.91
N TRP A 621 28.75 25.15 4.03
CA TRP A 621 27.41 24.61 3.75
C TRP A 621 26.62 24.15 4.99
N LEU A 622 27.22 24.25 6.19
CA LEU A 622 26.58 23.87 7.46
C LEU A 622 26.10 25.06 8.32
N LEU A 623 26.33 26.31 7.89
CA LEU A 623 25.93 27.50 8.64
C LEU A 623 24.76 28.29 8.01
N SER A 624 24.22 27.87 6.86
CA SER A 624 23.10 28.57 6.20
C SER A 624 21.74 27.92 6.42
N TYR A 625 21.63 26.85 7.21
CA TYR A 625 20.36 26.12 7.45
C TYR A 625 19.80 26.25 8.89
N MET A 626 20.38 27.12 9.73
CA MET A 626 19.93 27.33 11.12
C MET A 626 19.63 28.79 11.48
N ALA A 627 19.42 29.66 10.50
CA ALA A 627 18.99 31.02 10.77
C ALA A 627 18.04 31.48 9.68
N HIS A 628 16.75 31.18 9.82
CA HIS A 628 15.58 32.00 9.42
C HIS A 628 14.30 31.20 9.67
N GLY A 629 13.50 31.61 10.65
CA GLY A 629 12.20 31.00 10.90
C GLY A 629 11.62 31.23 12.30
N SER A 630 11.74 32.44 12.85
CA SER A 630 10.91 32.88 13.98
C SER A 630 10.14 34.14 13.56
N ALA A 631 8.86 34.15 13.95
CA ALA A 631 7.86 35.21 13.85
C ALA A 631 7.16 35.45 12.48
N ARG A 632 5.93 34.93 12.34
CA ARG A 632 4.68 35.72 12.43
C ARG A 632 3.45 34.81 12.25
N HIS A 633 2.65 34.71 13.29
CA HIS A 633 1.28 34.20 13.26
C HIS A 633 0.38 35.13 12.43
N PRO A 634 -0.54 34.58 11.61
CA PRO A 634 -1.82 35.21 11.36
C PRO A 634 -2.92 34.52 12.18
N ALA A 635 -3.82 35.35 12.71
CA ALA A 635 -4.98 34.97 13.49
C ALA A 635 -5.95 34.08 12.68
N PHE A 636 -6.49 33.05 13.34
CA PHE A 636 -7.70 32.35 12.92
C PHE A 636 -8.94 33.16 13.35
N PRO A 637 -9.96 33.35 12.50
CA PRO A 637 -11.23 33.87 12.94
C PRO A 637 -12.03 32.75 13.63
N ALA A 638 -12.52 33.07 14.83
CA ALA A 638 -13.48 32.26 15.56
C ALA A 638 -14.81 32.21 14.81
N LEU A 639 -15.23 31.01 14.41
CA LEU A 639 -16.60 30.75 13.98
C LEU A 639 -17.43 30.37 15.22
N SER A 640 -18.36 31.27 15.51
CA SER A 640 -19.45 31.17 16.47
C SER A 640 -20.35 29.96 16.22
N VAL A 641 -20.57 29.14 17.25
CA VAL A 641 -21.64 28.15 17.34
C VAL A 641 -22.92 28.86 17.78
N PRO A 642 -24.07 28.75 17.07
CA PRO A 642 -25.34 29.23 17.57
C PRO A 642 -26.05 28.15 18.41
N ASN A 643 -26.42 28.54 19.64
CA ASN A 643 -27.37 27.84 20.50
C ASN A 643 -28.78 27.82 19.88
N TRP A 644 -29.33 26.62 19.72
CA TRP A 644 -30.75 26.28 19.58
C TRP A 644 -30.87 24.94 20.35
N LEU A 645 -31.74 24.66 21.31
CA LEU A 645 -33.08 25.11 21.73
C LEU A 645 -33.39 24.37 23.08
N PRO A 646 -34.61 24.52 23.63
CA PRO A 646 -35.04 25.46 24.67
C PRO A 646 -34.48 25.19 26.08
#